data_AF-A0A951KVA4-F1
#
_entry.id   AF-A0A951KVA4-F1
#
_cell.length_a   1.000
_cell.length_b   1.000
_cell.length_c   1.000
_cell.angle_alpha   90.00
_cell.angle_beta   90.00
_cell.angle_gamma   90.00
#
_symmetry.space_group_name_H-M   'P 1'
#
loop_
_entity.id
_entity.type
_entity.pdbx_description
1 polymer ?
#
loop_
_entity_poly.entity_id
_entity_poly.type
_entity_poly.pdbx_seq_one_letter_code
_entity_poly.pdbx_strand_id
1 'polypeptide(L)'
;MFKTLPFPRQRAVGLAAVASTLALMLTPTLANADTSSTLTVVGTSDASDSGLIPNVIQPGFNKAFPQFTFKYVGSATGAAIQNAENGTGGPSALIVHAAALENQFVANGFSYKNQFGNAIFTNDFVLAGPTGDPAGAAGNAADNIAQAFADVASAGAGGHATFFTRGGTSTASGTTVEEHQIWALVHSSGLQPGSLSLCVVSAADGGGMSPVKSAALNGQPCPDSGTVQSPDNPSWYFINAGSNQAANVIAANACPPADAPSGSNTCYVLTDRGTFDYLASGTDPAGSIPNLKIVTRGPQSASAPGGVNALTNYFHVYIINPSKPGETVNLTAAEDLVDYLTSPAFQSQLKSYLAKTSDPAGAPFVADASPLVTAHGIPHVYRGGKPAAVTGTVTNAEPGYPTPANATVNVDEIRGALLIPVASGKTNSSGHYSIRFVPPSSGSYEVSTGQISMIENPSLNPAYGDILSPGATAPVKVSVRAVSPSLHATSQGGKALVFGTVEPGAGHGAGTVAVLARKLGSKGSFRTVAAGPIGAAQGNFAVSAPLRKGSWQVAVRFFYAGHLVVSEAHTVNVSIGAAPSSAVTFRSVRPKHRQLVISASVAPSAPAGAKLVVLGVDTAPGAPAILQVLGHVTLTTGQTSVTLGVKVKRKDQWLVQVAYVQPGQSSSFSRLRAAAVR
;
A
#
# COMPACT_ATOMS: atom_id res chain seq x y z
N MET A 1 62.46 12.62 76.89
CA MET A 1 61.01 12.39 77.06
C MET A 1 60.45 12.05 75.69
N PHE A 2 59.87 10.85 75.57
CA PHE A 2 59.32 10.17 74.37
C PHE A 2 60.20 10.03 73.11
N LYS A 3 60.82 8.84 73.05
CA LYS A 3 61.37 8.08 71.90
C LYS A 3 60.23 7.77 70.89
N THR A 4 60.44 7.67 69.58
CA THR A 4 61.14 6.54 68.89
C THR A 4 61.48 6.85 67.41
N LEU A 5 62.79 6.79 67.10
CA LEU A 5 63.55 6.04 66.05
C LEU A 5 62.96 5.66 64.65
N PRO A 6 63.84 5.38 63.64
CA PRO A 6 63.68 5.78 62.23
C PRO A 6 63.74 4.64 61.18
N PHE A 7 63.55 5.03 59.90
CA PHE A 7 63.89 4.43 58.58
C PHE A 7 64.43 2.99 58.48
N PRO A 8 64.08 2.31 57.36
CA PRO A 8 65.13 2.05 56.37
C PRO A 8 64.77 2.42 54.92
N ARG A 9 65.86 2.59 54.16
CA ARG A 9 65.94 2.89 52.72
C ARG A 9 65.76 1.62 51.87
N GLN A 10 65.15 1.74 50.67
CA GLN A 10 65.80 1.61 49.35
C GLN A 10 64.84 1.13 48.24
N ARG A 11 64.74 1.97 47.20
CA ARG A 11 64.76 1.69 45.74
C ARG A 11 63.78 0.65 45.17
N ALA A 12 62.90 1.10 44.26
CA ALA A 12 63.19 1.11 42.81
C ALA A 12 61.94 1.45 41.96
N VAL A 13 62.11 2.45 41.08
CA VAL A 13 61.70 2.49 39.66
C VAL A 13 60.20 2.36 39.30
N GLY A 14 59.69 3.42 38.65
CA GLY A 14 58.81 3.28 37.48
C GLY A 14 57.37 3.77 37.65
N LEU A 15 57.16 5.09 37.53
CA LEU A 15 55.87 5.65 37.12
C LEU A 15 55.57 5.23 35.68
N ALA A 16 54.50 4.47 35.45
CA ALA A 16 53.81 4.40 34.17
C ALA A 16 52.31 4.47 34.44
N ALA A 17 51.68 5.47 33.83
CA ALA A 17 50.29 5.85 34.00
C ALA A 17 49.31 4.70 33.67
N VAL A 18 48.44 4.36 34.62
CA VAL A 18 47.26 3.52 34.36
C VAL A 18 46.13 4.46 33.96
N ALA A 19 45.86 4.54 32.66
CA ALA A 19 44.66 5.17 32.13
C ALA A 19 43.48 4.20 32.29
N SER A 20 42.47 4.67 33.01
CA SER A 20 41.18 4.02 33.22
C SER A 20 40.44 3.80 31.90
N THR A 21 40.16 2.54 31.55
CA THR A 21 39.07 2.18 30.63
C THR A 21 38.03 1.39 31.41
N LEU A 22 37.01 2.13 31.88
CA LEU A 22 35.76 1.60 32.42
C LEU A 22 35.00 0.97 31.25
N ALA A 23 35.03 -0.36 31.16
CA ALA A 23 34.20 -1.12 30.23
C ALA A 23 32.74 -1.02 30.68
N LEU A 24 32.02 -0.05 30.11
CA LEU A 24 30.57 0.06 30.19
C LEU A 24 29.98 -1.13 29.42
N MET A 25 29.62 -2.19 30.14
CA MET A 25 28.79 -3.27 29.60
C MET A 25 27.42 -2.68 29.23
N LEU A 26 27.25 -2.26 27.98
CA LEU A 26 25.94 -2.13 27.37
C LEU A 26 25.40 -3.55 27.17
N THR A 27 24.62 -4.05 28.13
CA THR A 27 23.69 -5.13 27.84
C THR A 27 22.53 -4.51 27.04
N PRO A 28 22.29 -4.91 25.79
CA PRO A 28 21.04 -4.57 25.15
C PRO A 28 19.92 -5.18 25.99
N THR A 29 19.03 -4.34 26.51
CA THR A 29 17.75 -4.78 27.04
C THR A 29 17.04 -5.49 25.88
N LEU A 30 17.07 -6.82 25.90
CA LEU A 30 16.24 -7.64 25.04
C LEU A 30 14.80 -7.20 25.29
N ALA A 31 14.12 -6.74 24.26
CA ALA A 31 12.66 -6.69 24.27
C ALA A 31 12.17 -8.10 24.60
N ASN A 32 11.41 -8.25 25.69
CA ASN A 32 10.77 -9.51 26.04
C ASN A 32 9.67 -9.77 25.01
N ALA A 33 10.00 -10.44 23.90
CA ALA A 33 9.00 -10.98 23.00
C ALA A 33 8.21 -12.05 23.76
N ASP A 34 6.91 -11.81 23.98
CA ASP A 34 6.04 -12.82 24.58
C ASP A 34 5.93 -14.03 23.65
N THR A 35 5.99 -15.23 24.23
CA THR A 35 5.67 -16.48 23.53
C THR A 35 4.24 -16.95 23.81
N SER A 36 3.46 -16.12 24.52
CA SER A 36 2.04 -16.33 24.76
C SER A 36 1.31 -16.67 23.46
N SER A 37 0.65 -17.83 23.43
CA SER A 37 -0.26 -18.19 22.35
C SER A 37 -1.58 -17.41 22.42
N THR A 38 -1.76 -16.44 23.32
CA THR A 38 -2.99 -15.66 23.45
C THR A 38 -2.80 -14.25 22.90
N LEU A 39 -3.69 -13.84 22.00
CA LEU A 39 -3.85 -12.48 21.53
C LEU A 39 -5.01 -11.85 22.30
N THR A 40 -4.70 -10.98 23.27
CA THR A 40 -5.71 -10.16 23.95
C THR A 40 -5.89 -8.86 23.18
N VAL A 41 -7.12 -8.58 22.78
CA VAL A 41 -7.55 -7.33 22.16
C VAL A 41 -8.52 -6.64 23.12
N VAL A 42 -8.24 -5.39 23.47
CA VAL A 42 -9.22 -4.52 24.15
C VAL A 42 -9.91 -3.67 23.09
N GLY A 43 -11.18 -3.34 23.30
CA GLY A 43 -11.87 -2.49 22.34
C GLY A 43 -13.28 -2.13 22.76
N THR A 44 -14.02 -1.52 21.85
CA THR A 44 -15.34 -0.99 22.13
C THR A 44 -16.42 -2.07 22.13
N SER A 45 -17.36 -1.99 23.07
CA SER A 45 -18.40 -3.00 23.22
C SER A 45 -19.31 -3.11 22.01
N ASP A 46 -19.55 -2.03 21.27
CA ASP A 46 -20.38 -2.01 20.05
C ASP A 46 -19.83 -2.90 18.92
N ALA A 47 -18.52 -3.01 18.76
CA ALA A 47 -17.91 -3.98 17.83
C ALA A 47 -18.24 -5.44 18.22
N SER A 48 -18.34 -5.75 19.52
CA SER A 48 -18.79 -7.07 19.97
C SER A 48 -20.31 -7.24 19.99
N ASP A 49 -21.03 -6.20 20.38
CA ASP A 49 -22.49 -6.16 20.56
C ASP A 49 -23.22 -6.19 19.21
N SER A 50 -22.58 -5.74 18.13
CA SER A 50 -23.03 -5.96 16.75
C SER A 50 -22.86 -7.40 16.27
N GLY A 51 -22.31 -8.29 17.10
CA GLY A 51 -22.01 -9.68 16.77
C GLY A 51 -20.79 -9.85 15.85
N LEU A 52 -20.15 -8.77 15.37
CA LEU A 52 -19.05 -8.84 14.41
C LEU A 52 -17.82 -9.55 15.00
N ILE A 53 -17.44 -9.22 16.23
CA ILE A 53 -16.31 -9.87 16.90
C ILE A 53 -16.53 -11.38 17.07
N PRO A 54 -17.59 -11.85 17.78
CA PRO A 54 -17.75 -13.27 18.08
C PRO A 54 -18.11 -14.12 16.84
N ASN A 55 -18.82 -13.57 15.86
CA ASN A 55 -19.34 -14.34 14.73
C ASN A 55 -18.46 -14.30 13.48
N VAL A 56 -17.57 -13.30 13.35
CA VAL A 56 -16.78 -13.07 12.12
C VAL A 56 -15.30 -12.94 12.42
N ILE A 57 -14.89 -11.95 13.22
CA ILE A 57 -13.47 -11.64 13.43
C ILE A 57 -12.77 -12.78 14.17
N GLN A 58 -13.26 -13.15 15.36
CA GLN A 58 -12.66 -14.19 16.19
C GLN A 58 -12.57 -15.56 15.48
N PRO A 59 -13.66 -16.12 14.90
CA PRO A 59 -13.58 -17.43 14.26
C PRO A 59 -12.69 -17.42 13.00
N GLY A 60 -12.73 -16.34 12.22
CA GLY A 60 -11.91 -16.24 11.02
C GLY A 60 -10.42 -16.03 11.34
N PHE A 61 -10.10 -15.22 12.34
CA PHE A 61 -8.72 -15.06 12.84
C PHE A 61 -8.17 -16.38 13.38
N ASN A 62 -8.90 -17.07 14.27
CA ASN A 62 -8.48 -18.36 14.82
C ASN A 62 -8.27 -19.42 13.73
N LYS A 63 -9.03 -19.35 12.63
CA LYS A 63 -8.86 -20.25 11.48
C LYS A 63 -7.60 -19.91 10.67
N ALA A 64 -7.32 -18.63 10.46
CA ALA A 64 -6.15 -18.17 9.72
C ALA A 64 -4.85 -18.35 10.51
N PHE A 65 -4.91 -18.18 11.84
CA PHE A 65 -3.77 -18.22 12.75
C PHE A 65 -4.06 -19.17 13.94
N PRO A 66 -4.13 -20.49 13.70
CA PRO A 66 -4.49 -21.49 14.73
C PRO A 66 -3.47 -21.60 15.86
N GLN A 67 -2.28 -21.01 15.71
CA GLN A 67 -1.28 -20.89 16.76
C GLN A 67 -1.66 -19.88 17.85
N PHE A 68 -2.65 -19.01 17.59
CA PHE A 68 -3.11 -17.99 18.51
C PHE A 68 -4.54 -18.26 19.01
N THR A 69 -4.78 -17.91 20.27
CA THR A 69 -6.09 -17.85 20.91
C THR A 69 -6.52 -16.40 20.96
N PHE A 70 -7.51 -16.04 20.16
CA PHE A 70 -8.07 -14.69 20.17
C PHE A 70 -8.98 -14.48 21.39
N LYS A 71 -8.71 -13.42 22.17
CA LYS A 71 -9.52 -12.97 23.30
C LYS A 71 -9.87 -11.50 23.11
N TYR A 72 -11.15 -11.18 23.03
CA TYR A 72 -11.63 -9.79 23.00
C TYR A 72 -12.20 -9.37 24.36
N VAL A 73 -11.87 -8.15 24.78
CA VAL A 73 -12.41 -7.51 25.98
C VAL A 73 -13.10 -6.21 25.56
N GLY A 74 -14.42 -6.27 25.36
CA GLY A 74 -15.25 -5.14 24.97
C GLY A 74 -15.64 -4.26 26.16
N SER A 75 -15.45 -2.95 26.05
CA SER A 75 -15.81 -1.94 27.06
C SER A 75 -16.16 -0.59 26.41
N ALA A 76 -16.42 0.46 27.19
CA ALA A 76 -16.52 1.81 26.64
C ALA A 76 -15.17 2.26 26.05
N THR A 77 -15.17 3.10 25.01
CA THR A 77 -13.97 3.56 24.30
C THR A 77 -12.89 4.13 25.23
N GLY A 78 -13.26 5.03 26.15
CA GLY A 78 -12.32 5.55 27.14
C GLY A 78 -11.74 4.46 28.06
N ALA A 79 -12.54 3.48 28.47
CA ALA A 79 -12.06 2.36 29.28
C ALA A 79 -11.15 1.41 28.50
N ALA A 80 -11.44 1.16 27.22
CA ALA A 80 -10.59 0.35 26.35
C ALA A 80 -9.22 1.01 26.14
N ILE A 81 -9.21 2.33 25.87
CA ILE A 81 -7.99 3.13 25.77
C ILE A 81 -7.22 3.10 27.09
N GLN A 82 -7.87 3.37 28.23
CA GLN A 82 -7.20 3.29 29.53
C GLN A 82 -6.63 1.90 29.84
N ASN A 83 -7.33 0.83 29.46
CA ASN A 83 -6.83 -0.54 29.63
C ASN A 83 -5.59 -0.78 28.76
N ALA A 84 -5.58 -0.27 27.53
CA ALA A 84 -4.42 -0.30 26.65
C ALA A 84 -3.24 0.50 27.24
N GLU A 85 -3.46 1.74 27.67
CA GLU A 85 -2.43 2.62 28.24
C GLU A 85 -1.80 2.06 29.52
N ASN A 86 -2.62 1.41 30.36
CA ASN A 86 -2.20 0.84 31.65
C ASN A 86 -1.72 -0.61 31.53
N GLY A 87 -1.78 -1.24 30.36
CA GLY A 87 -1.50 -2.67 30.18
C GLY A 87 -2.47 -3.60 30.94
N THR A 88 -3.66 -3.12 31.32
CA THR A 88 -4.61 -3.87 32.15
C THR A 88 -5.18 -5.05 31.36
N GLY A 89 -4.85 -6.27 31.82
CA GLY A 89 -5.24 -7.51 31.13
C GLY A 89 -4.28 -7.96 30.02
N GLY A 90 -3.12 -7.30 29.87
CA GLY A 90 -2.10 -7.64 28.88
C GLY A 90 -2.57 -7.53 27.42
N PRO A 91 -3.19 -6.41 27.00
CA PRO A 91 -3.61 -6.24 25.61
C PRO A 91 -2.40 -6.13 24.67
N SER A 92 -2.54 -6.67 23.46
CA SER A 92 -1.57 -6.51 22.38
C SER A 92 -2.11 -5.64 21.23
N ALA A 93 -3.43 -5.48 21.15
CA ALA A 93 -4.08 -4.58 20.20
C ALA A 93 -5.30 -3.87 20.82
N LEU A 94 -5.68 -2.74 20.21
CA LEU A 94 -6.82 -1.90 20.56
C LEU A 94 -7.72 -1.70 19.33
N ILE A 95 -9.04 -1.86 19.47
CA ILE A 95 -10.05 -1.53 18.43
C ILE A 95 -11.03 -0.49 18.96
N VAL A 96 -11.08 0.69 18.35
CA VAL A 96 -11.84 1.87 18.83
C VAL A 96 -12.38 2.72 17.67
N HIS A 97 -13.22 3.72 18.00
CA HIS A 97 -13.93 4.59 17.05
C HIS A 97 -14.23 6.00 17.61
N ALA A 98 -13.31 6.59 18.38
CA ALA A 98 -13.41 7.96 18.88
C ALA A 98 -12.15 8.78 18.51
N ALA A 99 -12.21 9.46 17.36
CA ALA A 99 -11.09 10.20 16.76
C ALA A 99 -10.33 11.12 17.74
N ALA A 100 -11.05 11.85 18.59
CA ALA A 100 -10.47 12.79 19.57
C ALA A 100 -9.76 12.11 20.76
N LEU A 101 -10.03 10.83 21.02
CA LEU A 101 -9.32 10.05 22.05
C LEU A 101 -8.18 9.24 21.42
N GLU A 102 -8.38 8.74 20.20
CA GLU A 102 -7.40 7.98 19.43
C GLU A 102 -6.13 8.77 19.10
N ASN A 103 -6.29 9.99 18.60
CA ASN A 103 -5.14 10.85 18.28
C ASN A 103 -4.29 11.17 19.53
N GLN A 104 -4.90 11.30 20.71
CA GLN A 104 -4.20 11.48 21.99
C GLN A 104 -3.44 10.20 22.37
N PHE A 105 -4.08 9.03 22.26
CA PHE A 105 -3.44 7.74 22.50
C PHE A 105 -2.18 7.56 21.64
N VAL A 106 -2.26 7.92 20.36
CA VAL A 106 -1.11 7.88 19.45
C VAL A 106 -0.05 8.90 19.82
N ALA A 107 -0.41 10.17 20.08
CA ALA A 107 0.55 11.21 20.42
C ALA A 107 1.27 10.97 21.76
N ASN A 108 0.60 10.29 22.70
CA ASN A 108 1.21 9.84 23.96
C ASN A 108 2.15 8.63 23.76
N GLY A 109 2.24 8.09 22.54
CA GLY A 109 3.20 7.07 22.13
C GLY A 109 2.79 5.65 22.50
N PHE A 110 1.50 5.39 22.71
CA PHE A 110 0.98 4.05 23.03
C PHE A 110 0.70 3.19 21.78
N SER A 111 0.64 3.78 20.59
CA SER A 111 0.58 3.06 19.31
C SER A 111 1.99 2.67 18.82
N TYR A 112 2.13 1.43 18.31
CA TYR A 112 3.35 0.92 17.72
C TYR A 112 3.46 1.28 16.23
N LYS A 113 4.64 1.80 15.82
CA LYS A 113 5.05 2.14 14.43
C LYS A 113 4.24 3.23 13.71
N ASN A 114 2.94 3.32 13.92
CA ASN A 114 2.06 4.16 13.11
C ASN A 114 1.72 5.48 13.82
N GLN A 115 1.70 6.57 13.04
CA GLN A 115 1.29 7.91 13.49
C GLN A 115 -0.24 8.09 13.54
N PHE A 116 -0.98 7.08 13.09
CA PHE A 116 -2.43 7.08 12.85
C PHE A 116 -2.98 5.66 13.04
N GLY A 117 -4.31 5.51 13.09
CA GLY A 117 -4.98 4.21 13.20
C GLY A 117 -4.97 3.45 11.88
N ASN A 118 -4.94 2.12 11.91
CA ASN A 118 -5.19 1.35 10.67
C ASN A 118 -6.71 1.26 10.48
N ALA A 119 -7.20 1.81 9.37
CA ALA A 119 -8.62 1.76 9.05
C ALA A 119 -9.06 0.30 8.88
N ILE A 120 -10.21 -0.04 9.47
CA ILE A 120 -10.79 -1.39 9.36
C ILE A 120 -12.07 -1.35 8.54
N PHE A 121 -13.02 -0.54 9.00
CA PHE A 121 -14.36 -0.39 8.43
C PHE A 121 -15.02 0.88 8.98
N THR A 122 -16.07 1.31 8.31
CA THR A 122 -17.05 2.26 8.83
C THR A 122 -18.39 1.59 9.09
N ASN A 123 -19.12 2.07 10.08
CA ASN A 123 -20.56 1.93 10.15
C ASN A 123 -21.20 3.32 10.31
N ASP A 124 -22.49 3.39 10.59
CA ASP A 124 -23.21 4.63 10.84
C ASP A 124 -23.92 4.60 12.18
N PHE A 125 -23.97 5.77 12.83
CA PHE A 125 -24.87 6.03 13.93
C PHE A 125 -26.30 6.24 13.41
N VAL A 126 -27.27 5.75 14.17
CA VAL A 126 -28.69 5.92 13.92
C VAL A 126 -29.39 6.34 15.20
N LEU A 127 -30.39 7.22 15.05
CA LEU A 127 -31.33 7.47 16.13
C LEU A 127 -32.45 6.44 16.00
N ALA A 128 -32.58 5.58 17.00
CA ALA A 128 -33.71 4.67 17.13
C ALA A 128 -34.74 5.28 18.08
N GLY A 129 -36.01 5.08 17.76
CA GLY A 129 -37.14 5.54 18.56
C GLY A 129 -38.29 4.54 18.53
N PRO A 130 -39.35 4.76 19.32
CA PRO A 130 -40.48 3.84 19.35
C PRO A 130 -41.25 3.88 18.03
N THR A 131 -41.99 2.82 17.73
CA THR A 131 -42.78 2.74 16.48
C THR A 131 -43.73 3.93 16.30
N GLY A 132 -44.31 4.42 17.40
CA GLY A 132 -45.23 5.57 17.40
C GLY A 132 -44.57 6.94 17.20
N ASP A 133 -43.24 7.04 17.35
CA ASP A 133 -42.45 8.27 17.16
C ASP A 133 -43.12 9.54 17.73
N PRO A 134 -43.37 9.64 19.06
CA PRO A 134 -44.04 10.79 19.66
C PRO A 134 -43.28 12.11 19.54
N ALA A 135 -41.99 12.09 19.14
CA ALA A 135 -41.21 13.29 18.85
C ALA A 135 -41.36 13.72 17.39
N GLY A 136 -41.87 12.86 16.51
CA GLY A 136 -42.03 13.13 15.08
C GLY A 136 -40.71 13.16 14.30
N ALA A 137 -39.62 12.62 14.85
CA ALA A 137 -38.28 12.72 14.28
C ALA A 137 -38.20 12.07 12.88
N ALA A 138 -38.91 10.95 12.66
CA ALA A 138 -38.91 10.27 11.37
C ALA A 138 -39.64 11.04 10.26
N GLY A 139 -40.60 11.89 10.63
CA GLY A 139 -41.32 12.74 9.68
C GLY A 139 -40.61 14.06 9.41
N ASN A 140 -40.03 14.66 10.46
CA ASN A 140 -39.49 16.02 10.41
C ASN A 140 -37.99 16.06 10.08
N ALA A 141 -37.25 15.00 10.42
CA ALA A 141 -35.80 15.05 10.57
C ALA A 141 -35.11 13.71 10.23
N ALA A 142 -35.63 12.97 9.24
CA ALA A 142 -35.13 11.65 8.85
C ALA A 142 -33.65 11.65 8.41
N ASP A 143 -33.16 12.76 7.85
CA ASP A 143 -31.79 13.01 7.38
C ASP A 143 -31.17 14.27 8.02
N ASN A 144 -31.61 14.63 9.23
CA ASN A 144 -31.08 15.75 10.01
C ASN A 144 -31.06 15.43 11.52
N ILE A 145 -29.95 14.87 11.99
CA ILE A 145 -29.78 14.36 13.35
C ILE A 145 -29.86 15.46 14.41
N ALA A 146 -29.32 16.65 14.13
CA ALA A 146 -29.40 17.76 15.05
C ALA A 146 -30.87 18.19 15.25
N GLN A 147 -31.66 18.27 14.17
CA GLN A 147 -33.09 18.55 14.31
C GLN A 147 -33.81 17.43 15.07
N ALA A 148 -33.49 16.16 14.79
CA ALA A 148 -34.10 15.02 15.47
C ALA A 148 -33.82 15.03 16.98
N PHE A 149 -32.59 15.37 17.40
CA PHE A 149 -32.24 15.55 18.81
C PHE A 149 -33.01 16.71 19.47
N ALA A 150 -33.17 17.83 18.75
CA ALA A 150 -33.97 18.95 19.23
C ALA A 150 -35.46 18.59 19.40
N ASP A 151 -36.02 17.81 18.47
CA ASP A 151 -37.40 17.32 18.52
C ASP A 151 -37.60 16.37 19.71
N VAL A 152 -36.68 15.42 19.93
CA VAL A 152 -36.71 14.51 21.09
C VAL A 152 -36.58 15.28 22.41
N ALA A 153 -35.68 16.26 22.50
CA ALA A 153 -35.53 17.09 23.69
C ALA A 153 -36.81 17.92 23.98
N SER A 154 -37.45 18.46 22.94
CA SER A 154 -38.70 19.21 23.05
C SER A 154 -39.86 18.33 23.52
N ALA A 155 -40.01 17.14 22.92
CA ALA A 155 -41.00 16.15 23.34
C ALA A 155 -40.73 15.64 24.78
N GLY A 156 -39.45 15.46 25.14
CA GLY A 156 -39.06 15.02 26.47
C GLY A 156 -39.38 16.04 27.56
N ALA A 157 -39.10 17.32 27.31
CA ALA A 157 -39.52 18.40 28.20
C ALA A 157 -41.06 18.48 28.37
N GLY A 158 -41.82 18.08 27.36
CA GLY A 158 -43.28 17.97 27.40
C GLY A 158 -43.81 16.68 28.05
N GLY A 159 -42.95 15.74 28.43
CA GLY A 159 -43.37 14.45 29.00
C GLY A 159 -43.87 13.45 27.95
N HIS A 160 -43.32 13.49 26.73
CA HIS A 160 -43.71 12.61 25.62
C HIS A 160 -42.57 11.77 25.07
N ALA A 161 -41.32 12.03 25.47
CA ALA A 161 -40.15 11.29 25.04
C ALA A 161 -39.14 11.11 26.18
N THR A 162 -38.33 10.05 26.09
CA THR A 162 -37.17 9.82 26.94
C THR A 162 -35.98 9.46 26.07
N PHE A 163 -34.83 10.06 26.29
CA PHE A 163 -33.59 9.76 25.58
C PHE A 163 -32.69 8.90 26.48
N PHE A 164 -32.32 7.71 26.02
CA PHE A 164 -31.44 6.79 26.71
C PHE A 164 -29.99 7.04 26.29
N THR A 165 -29.20 7.61 27.19
CA THR A 165 -27.77 7.79 27.00
C THR A 165 -26.97 6.71 27.73
N ARG A 166 -25.81 6.38 27.14
CA ARG A 166 -24.75 5.59 27.79
C ARG A 166 -23.86 6.40 28.72
N GLY A 167 -24.14 7.69 28.89
CA GLY A 167 -23.39 8.59 29.77
C GLY A 167 -23.36 8.15 31.24
N GLY A 168 -22.87 9.03 32.11
CA GLY A 168 -22.82 8.78 33.56
C GLY A 168 -21.72 7.83 34.03
N THR A 169 -20.71 7.54 33.21
CA THR A 169 -19.50 6.78 33.58
C THR A 169 -18.28 7.69 33.56
N SER A 170 -17.30 7.47 34.44
CA SER A 170 -16.03 8.24 34.44
C SER A 170 -15.13 8.01 33.21
N THR A 171 -15.62 7.27 32.21
CA THR A 171 -14.95 7.03 30.93
C THR A 171 -16.00 7.15 29.82
N ALA A 172 -15.77 8.05 28.86
CA ALA A 172 -16.71 8.26 27.76
C ALA A 172 -16.75 7.04 26.82
N SER A 173 -17.96 6.67 26.37
CA SER A 173 -18.13 5.72 25.27
C SER A 173 -18.09 6.46 23.93
N GLY A 174 -17.66 5.82 22.84
CA GLY A 174 -17.60 6.47 21.53
C GLY A 174 -18.97 6.99 21.08
N THR A 175 -20.03 6.23 21.33
CA THR A 175 -21.42 6.69 21.08
C THR A 175 -21.80 7.90 21.93
N THR A 176 -21.35 7.99 23.18
CA THR A 176 -21.57 9.18 24.03
C THR A 176 -20.78 10.38 23.54
N VAL A 177 -19.54 10.18 23.06
CA VAL A 177 -18.76 11.25 22.42
C VAL A 177 -19.50 11.79 21.21
N GLU A 178 -20.00 10.91 20.33
CA GLU A 178 -20.79 11.33 19.17
C GLU A 178 -22.07 12.06 19.58
N GLU A 179 -22.79 11.53 20.57
CA GLU A 179 -23.97 12.17 21.13
C GLU A 179 -23.67 13.61 21.58
N HIS A 180 -22.54 13.82 22.26
CA HIS A 180 -22.11 15.16 22.68
C HIS A 180 -21.78 16.09 21.51
N GLN A 181 -21.20 15.56 20.43
CA GLN A 181 -20.97 16.33 19.21
C GLN A 181 -22.31 16.74 18.56
N ILE A 182 -23.29 15.84 18.52
CA ILE A 182 -24.63 16.14 18.00
C ILE A 182 -25.31 17.23 18.86
N TRP A 183 -25.25 17.16 20.19
CA TRP A 183 -25.76 18.23 21.05
C TRP A 183 -25.06 19.58 20.81
N ALA A 184 -23.76 19.57 20.53
CA ALA A 184 -23.04 20.78 20.14
C ALA A 184 -23.51 21.32 18.76
N LEU A 185 -23.87 20.45 17.83
CA LEU A 185 -24.50 20.83 16.55
C LEU A 185 -25.89 21.45 16.76
N VAL A 186 -26.70 20.90 17.67
CA VAL A 186 -27.99 21.49 18.08
C VAL A 186 -27.82 22.92 18.57
N HIS A 187 -26.84 23.14 19.46
CA HIS A 187 -26.52 24.47 20.00
C HIS A 187 -26.03 25.44 18.91
N SER A 188 -24.97 25.07 18.22
CA SER A 188 -24.28 25.94 17.25
C SER A 188 -25.12 26.28 16.02
N SER A 189 -26.11 25.45 15.70
CA SER A 189 -27.02 25.65 14.57
C SER A 189 -28.31 26.37 14.95
N GLY A 190 -28.45 26.80 16.20
CA GLY A 190 -29.64 27.52 16.68
C GLY A 190 -30.90 26.66 16.77
N LEU A 191 -30.75 25.34 16.86
CA LEU A 191 -31.86 24.37 16.97
C LEU A 191 -32.23 24.07 18.43
N GLN A 192 -31.43 24.53 19.39
CA GLN A 192 -31.66 24.32 20.82
C GLN A 192 -33.02 24.90 21.26
N PRO A 193 -33.99 24.06 21.70
CA PRO A 193 -35.26 24.56 22.21
C PRO A 193 -35.05 25.28 23.55
N GLY A 194 -35.92 26.24 23.88
CA GLY A 194 -35.81 27.00 25.13
C GLY A 194 -35.95 26.16 26.41
N SER A 195 -36.45 24.93 26.30
CA SER A 195 -36.53 23.95 27.38
C SER A 195 -35.25 23.14 27.59
N LEU A 196 -34.26 23.25 26.69
CA LEU A 196 -33.00 22.52 26.75
C LEU A 196 -31.89 23.45 27.26
N SER A 197 -31.13 22.99 28.25
CA SER A 197 -29.86 23.59 28.66
C SER A 197 -28.73 22.60 28.39
N LEU A 198 -27.60 23.12 27.91
CA LEU A 198 -26.44 22.32 27.49
C LEU A 198 -25.18 22.81 28.20
N CYS A 199 -24.44 21.93 28.86
CA CYS A 199 -23.11 22.23 29.40
C CYS A 199 -22.00 21.76 28.44
N VAL A 200 -20.82 22.35 28.56
CA VAL A 200 -19.63 22.05 27.74
C VAL A 200 -18.88 20.85 28.34
N VAL A 201 -18.68 19.82 27.53
CA VAL A 201 -17.94 18.60 27.89
C VAL A 201 -16.43 18.83 27.73
N SER A 202 -15.62 18.29 28.64
CA SER A 202 -14.17 18.45 28.58
C SER A 202 -13.56 17.73 27.37
N ALA A 203 -12.43 18.23 26.86
CA ALA A 203 -11.72 17.56 25.77
C ALA A 203 -11.19 16.15 26.17
N ALA A 204 -10.93 15.92 27.46
CA ALA A 204 -10.51 14.61 27.97
C ALA A 204 -11.64 13.56 27.85
N ASP A 205 -12.89 14.00 27.85
CA ASP A 205 -14.09 13.17 27.70
C ASP A 205 -14.68 13.24 26.28
N GLY A 206 -13.88 13.67 25.30
CA GLY A 206 -14.24 13.72 23.88
C GLY A 206 -14.87 15.04 23.40
N GLY A 207 -15.09 16.01 24.30
CA GLY A 207 -15.65 17.32 23.97
C GLY A 207 -17.14 17.30 23.59
N GLY A 208 -17.63 18.39 23.01
CA GLY A 208 -19.03 18.58 22.67
C GLY A 208 -19.86 19.19 23.80
N MET A 209 -21.16 18.88 23.85
CA MET A 209 -22.09 19.37 24.87
C MET A 209 -22.99 18.27 25.41
N SER A 210 -23.53 18.44 26.61
CA SER A 210 -24.43 17.46 27.24
C SER A 210 -25.66 18.14 27.86
N PRO A 211 -26.87 17.55 27.77
CA PRO A 211 -28.07 18.04 28.44
C PRO A 211 -27.92 18.13 29.94
N VAL A 212 -28.28 19.28 30.52
CA VAL A 212 -28.21 19.54 31.95
C VAL A 212 -29.53 20.14 32.45
N LYS A 213 -29.93 19.78 33.67
CA LYS A 213 -31.18 20.21 34.30
C LYS A 213 -31.17 21.70 34.67
N SER A 214 -30.02 22.21 35.11
CA SER A 214 -29.89 23.59 35.58
C SER A 214 -29.61 24.55 34.44
N ALA A 215 -30.50 25.52 34.23
CA ALA A 215 -30.28 26.61 33.28
C ALA A 215 -29.04 27.45 33.59
N ALA A 216 -28.57 27.46 34.85
CA ALA A 216 -27.35 28.17 35.25
C ALA A 216 -26.08 27.52 34.66
N LEU A 217 -26.15 26.27 34.22
CA LEU A 217 -25.04 25.54 33.60
C LEU A 217 -25.05 25.63 32.07
N ASN A 218 -26.01 26.34 31.47
CA ASN A 218 -26.08 26.50 30.03
C ASN A 218 -24.85 27.26 29.49
N GLY A 219 -24.07 26.61 28.61
CA GLY A 219 -22.80 27.10 28.09
C GLY A 219 -21.63 27.07 29.08
N GLN A 220 -21.83 26.55 30.29
CA GLN A 220 -20.77 26.40 31.31
C GLN A 220 -20.16 25.00 31.27
N PRO A 221 -18.96 24.77 31.83
CA PRO A 221 -18.41 23.43 31.98
C PRO A 221 -19.37 22.48 32.72
N CYS A 222 -19.47 21.24 32.26
CA CYS A 222 -20.27 20.23 32.94
C CYS A 222 -19.73 19.92 34.36
N PRO A 223 -20.60 19.69 35.36
CA PRO A 223 -20.19 19.53 36.76
C PRO A 223 -19.27 18.32 37.00
N ASP A 224 -19.47 17.23 36.25
CA ASP A 224 -18.72 15.96 36.40
C ASP A 224 -17.77 15.71 35.22
N SER A 225 -17.02 16.73 34.81
CA SER A 225 -16.04 16.72 33.71
C SER A 225 -16.60 16.37 32.31
N GLY A 226 -17.87 16.03 32.17
CA GLY A 226 -18.45 15.67 30.88
C GLY A 226 -19.53 14.60 30.92
N THR A 227 -19.77 13.98 32.07
CA THR A 227 -20.60 12.76 32.15
C THR A 227 -22.02 12.99 32.65
N VAL A 228 -22.38 14.27 32.90
CA VAL A 228 -23.60 14.77 33.57
C VAL A 228 -24.34 13.66 34.29
N GLN A 229 -24.05 13.46 35.58
CA GLN A 229 -24.65 12.37 36.34
C GLN A 229 -26.00 12.77 36.95
N SER A 230 -26.71 11.79 37.48
CA SER A 230 -27.85 12.07 38.37
C SER A 230 -27.34 12.73 39.66
N PRO A 231 -27.98 13.84 40.13
CA PRO A 231 -29.29 14.36 39.73
C PRO A 231 -29.26 15.55 38.75
N ASP A 232 -28.12 15.84 38.11
CA ASP A 232 -27.91 17.00 37.26
C ASP A 232 -28.45 16.83 35.83
N ASN A 233 -28.85 15.63 35.44
CA ASN A 233 -29.49 15.36 34.16
C ASN A 233 -30.97 15.80 34.12
N PRO A 234 -31.50 16.24 32.97
CA PRO A 234 -32.93 16.41 32.76
C PRO A 234 -33.70 15.10 32.98
N SER A 235 -34.95 15.17 33.46
CA SER A 235 -35.76 13.97 33.74
C SER A 235 -36.08 13.11 32.52
N TRP A 236 -36.05 13.69 31.31
CA TRP A 236 -36.23 12.98 30.04
C TRP A 236 -34.92 12.41 29.48
N TYR A 237 -33.77 12.73 30.07
CA TYR A 237 -32.46 12.29 29.62
C TYR A 237 -31.95 11.20 30.58
N PHE A 238 -32.29 9.96 30.27
CA PHE A 238 -32.07 8.80 31.14
C PHE A 238 -30.67 8.21 30.96
N ILE A 239 -29.97 8.04 32.08
CA ILE A 239 -28.60 7.55 32.12
C ILE A 239 -28.59 6.07 32.48
N ASN A 240 -28.22 5.22 31.53
CA ASN A 240 -28.06 3.78 31.78
C ASN A 240 -26.60 3.44 32.14
N ALA A 241 -26.16 3.93 33.30
CA ALA A 241 -24.75 3.96 33.70
C ALA A 241 -24.08 2.58 33.64
N GLY A 242 -22.92 2.49 32.97
CA GLY A 242 -22.07 1.29 32.94
C GLY A 242 -22.58 0.16 32.03
N SER A 243 -23.67 0.38 31.27
CA SER A 243 -24.17 -0.59 30.30
C SER A 243 -23.36 -0.58 28.99
N ASN A 244 -23.24 -1.75 28.36
CA ASN A 244 -22.71 -1.86 26.99
C ASN A 244 -23.73 -1.32 25.97
N GLN A 245 -23.36 -1.30 24.69
CA GLN A 245 -24.18 -0.72 23.64
C GLN A 245 -25.50 -1.49 23.50
N ALA A 246 -25.43 -2.82 23.41
CA ALA A 246 -26.62 -3.66 23.29
C ALA A 246 -27.57 -3.50 24.47
N ALA A 247 -27.07 -3.54 25.72
CA ALA A 247 -27.91 -3.37 26.90
C ALA A 247 -28.60 -2.01 26.95
N ASN A 248 -27.94 -0.95 26.46
CA ASN A 248 -28.58 0.37 26.36
C ASN A 248 -29.73 0.39 25.35
N VAL A 249 -29.55 -0.22 24.18
CA VAL A 249 -30.60 -0.31 23.16
C VAL A 249 -31.76 -1.21 23.64
N ILE A 250 -31.46 -2.31 24.32
CA ILE A 250 -32.47 -3.20 24.92
C ILE A 250 -33.26 -2.47 26.01
N ALA A 251 -32.60 -1.67 26.84
CA ALA A 251 -33.27 -0.87 27.86
C ALA A 251 -34.22 0.17 27.24
N ALA A 252 -33.77 0.89 26.20
CA ALA A 252 -34.62 1.79 25.44
C ALA A 252 -35.80 1.07 24.78
N ASN A 253 -35.60 -0.14 24.26
CA ASN A 253 -36.66 -0.96 23.68
C ASN A 253 -37.70 -1.41 24.72
N ALA A 254 -37.26 -1.72 25.95
CA ALA A 254 -38.15 -2.08 27.06
C ALA A 254 -38.94 -0.86 27.57
N CYS A 255 -38.32 0.33 27.54
CA CYS A 255 -38.89 1.61 27.96
C CYS A 255 -39.69 1.49 29.28
N PRO A 256 -39.04 1.09 30.38
CA PRO A 256 -39.74 0.75 31.61
C PRO A 256 -40.59 1.92 32.17
N PRO A 257 -41.71 1.64 32.87
CA PRO A 257 -42.69 2.67 33.25
C PRO A 257 -42.18 3.80 34.15
N ALA A 258 -41.10 3.58 34.91
CA ALA A 258 -40.45 4.64 35.69
C ALA A 258 -39.84 5.74 34.81
N ASP A 259 -39.54 5.37 33.56
CA ASP A 259 -38.80 6.17 32.59
C ASP A 259 -39.68 6.52 31.36
N ALA A 260 -40.96 6.15 31.38
CA ALA A 260 -41.95 6.40 30.33
C ALA A 260 -43.13 7.24 30.87
N PRO A 261 -43.23 8.54 30.56
CA PRO A 261 -44.22 9.44 31.14
C PRO A 261 -45.71 9.13 30.81
N SER A 262 -46.01 8.16 29.95
CA SER A 262 -47.39 7.92 29.45
C SER A 262 -47.84 6.45 29.28
N GLY A 263 -47.07 5.45 29.74
CA GLY A 263 -47.46 4.03 29.62
C GLY A 263 -47.39 3.43 28.20
N SER A 264 -47.08 4.23 27.17
CA SER A 264 -46.60 3.79 25.85
C SER A 264 -45.07 3.86 25.76
N ASN A 265 -44.44 3.10 24.87
CA ASN A 265 -43.00 3.23 24.63
C ASN A 265 -42.70 4.62 24.01
N THR A 266 -41.96 5.44 24.74
CA THR A 266 -41.56 6.82 24.40
C THR A 266 -40.04 6.98 24.28
N CYS A 267 -39.29 5.89 24.23
CA CYS A 267 -37.85 5.90 24.45
C CYS A 267 -37.03 5.91 23.15
N TYR A 268 -36.08 6.85 23.07
CA TYR A 268 -35.15 7.03 21.97
C TYR A 268 -33.73 6.70 22.43
N VAL A 269 -32.89 6.26 21.50
CA VAL A 269 -31.48 5.92 21.77
C VAL A 269 -30.64 6.16 20.53
N LEU A 270 -29.47 6.76 20.70
CA LEU A 270 -28.42 6.79 19.68
C LEU A 270 -27.62 5.48 19.75
N THR A 271 -27.43 4.82 18.61
CA THR A 271 -26.66 3.59 18.52
C THR A 271 -25.97 3.47 17.18
N ASP A 272 -24.91 2.65 17.10
CA ASP A 272 -24.39 2.21 15.82
C ASP A 272 -25.39 1.24 15.15
N ARG A 273 -25.45 1.28 13.82
CA ARG A 273 -26.37 0.45 13.01
C ARG A 273 -26.02 -1.03 13.12
N GLY A 274 -24.76 -1.39 13.34
CA GLY A 274 -24.34 -2.78 13.54
C GLY A 274 -25.04 -3.43 14.74
N THR A 275 -24.99 -2.78 15.89
CA THR A 275 -25.69 -3.23 17.10
C THR A 275 -27.21 -3.24 16.91
N PHE A 276 -27.77 -2.19 16.30
CA PHE A 276 -29.22 -2.13 16.03
C PHE A 276 -29.68 -3.30 15.14
N ASP A 277 -29.03 -3.49 14.00
CA ASP A 277 -29.40 -4.52 13.01
C ASP A 277 -29.23 -5.94 13.57
N TYR A 278 -28.19 -6.18 14.37
CA TYR A 278 -27.98 -7.47 15.01
C TYR A 278 -29.09 -7.80 16.01
N LEU A 279 -29.44 -6.85 16.89
CA LEU A 279 -30.57 -7.00 17.83
C LEU A 279 -31.92 -7.12 17.10
N ALA A 280 -32.13 -6.32 16.05
CA ALA A 280 -33.37 -6.31 15.26
C ALA A 280 -33.55 -7.60 14.45
N SER A 281 -32.46 -8.28 14.08
CA SER A 281 -32.51 -9.59 13.42
C SER A 281 -33.06 -10.70 14.34
N GLY A 282 -33.06 -10.47 15.66
CA GLY A 282 -33.47 -11.46 16.66
C GLY A 282 -32.48 -12.60 16.87
N THR A 283 -31.27 -12.51 16.31
CA THR A 283 -30.23 -13.55 16.48
C THR A 283 -29.34 -13.34 17.69
N ASP A 284 -29.35 -12.14 18.29
CA ASP A 284 -28.56 -11.87 19.49
C ASP A 284 -29.13 -12.66 20.70
N PRO A 285 -28.31 -13.48 21.38
CA PRO A 285 -28.75 -14.18 22.59
C PRO A 285 -29.12 -13.24 23.76
N ALA A 286 -28.65 -12.00 23.76
CA ALA A 286 -28.96 -11.02 24.81
C ALA A 286 -30.39 -10.45 24.71
N GLY A 287 -31.01 -10.47 23.52
CA GLY A 287 -32.38 -10.01 23.33
C GLY A 287 -32.70 -9.55 21.91
N SER A 288 -33.93 -9.09 21.72
CA SER A 288 -34.39 -8.48 20.47
C SER A 288 -35.11 -7.17 20.74
N ILE A 289 -35.21 -6.32 19.71
CA ILE A 289 -35.72 -4.94 19.84
C ILE A 289 -36.95 -4.64 18.97
N PRO A 290 -38.06 -5.39 19.12
CA PRO A 290 -39.23 -5.26 18.23
C PRO A 290 -39.98 -3.92 18.37
N ASN A 291 -39.74 -3.15 19.42
CA ASN A 291 -40.47 -1.91 19.69
C ASN A 291 -39.77 -0.67 19.13
N LEU A 292 -38.51 -0.81 18.70
CA LEU A 292 -37.72 0.28 18.14
C LEU A 292 -37.68 0.21 16.62
N LYS A 293 -37.68 1.40 16.00
CA LYS A 293 -37.35 1.60 14.58
C LYS A 293 -36.32 2.71 14.47
N ILE A 294 -35.53 2.69 13.40
CA ILE A 294 -34.67 3.83 13.07
C ILE A 294 -35.56 5.00 12.62
N VAL A 295 -35.43 6.14 13.29
CA VAL A 295 -36.15 7.38 12.99
C VAL A 295 -35.29 8.39 12.23
N THR A 296 -33.98 8.39 12.43
CA THR A 296 -33.02 9.25 11.69
C THR A 296 -31.75 8.47 11.37
N ARG A 297 -31.18 8.67 10.17
CA ARG A 297 -29.99 7.94 9.67
C ARG A 297 -29.18 8.72 8.64
N GLY A 298 -27.98 8.22 8.32
CA GLY A 298 -27.17 8.71 7.20
C GLY A 298 -27.62 8.19 5.81
N PRO A 299 -27.14 8.79 4.70
CA PRO A 299 -26.40 10.06 4.68
C PRO A 299 -27.32 11.22 5.07
N GLN A 300 -26.76 12.21 5.77
CA GLN A 300 -27.51 13.40 6.18
C GLN A 300 -27.69 14.35 4.98
N SER A 301 -28.68 15.24 5.03
CA SER A 301 -28.80 16.27 4.00
C SER A 301 -27.55 17.17 4.00
N ALA A 302 -27.14 17.65 2.82
CA ALA A 302 -25.95 18.51 2.72
C ALA A 302 -26.07 19.82 3.51
N SER A 303 -27.30 20.26 3.78
CA SER A 303 -27.62 21.43 4.61
C SER A 303 -27.78 21.11 6.10
N ALA A 304 -27.83 19.83 6.50
CA ALA A 304 -27.92 19.46 7.90
C ALA A 304 -26.63 19.88 8.64
N PRO A 305 -26.74 20.30 9.91
CA PRO A 305 -25.57 20.49 10.76
C PRO A 305 -24.66 19.26 10.76
N GLY A 306 -23.34 19.48 10.66
CA GLY A 306 -22.34 18.39 10.53
C GLY A 306 -22.19 17.84 9.11
N GLY A 307 -23.08 18.16 8.17
CA GLY A 307 -23.02 17.75 6.78
C GLY A 307 -23.30 16.26 6.56
N VAL A 308 -23.11 15.80 5.32
CA VAL A 308 -23.58 14.48 4.84
C VAL A 308 -23.04 13.28 5.62
N ASN A 309 -21.88 13.42 6.27
CA ASN A 309 -21.19 12.35 6.99
C ASN A 309 -21.28 12.48 8.51
N ALA A 310 -22.14 13.35 9.05
CA ALA A 310 -22.24 13.62 10.49
C ALA A 310 -22.57 12.38 11.35
N LEU A 311 -23.05 11.30 10.73
CA LEU A 311 -23.37 10.03 11.41
C LEU A 311 -22.40 8.90 11.04
N THR A 312 -21.33 9.17 10.30
CA THR A 312 -20.36 8.13 9.93
C THR A 312 -19.48 7.81 11.12
N ASN A 313 -19.27 6.53 11.39
CA ASN A 313 -18.55 6.04 12.55
C ASN A 313 -17.37 5.17 12.08
N TYR A 314 -16.16 5.64 12.34
CA TYR A 314 -14.92 5.13 11.76
C TYR A 314 -14.20 4.23 12.77
N PHE A 315 -13.85 3.00 12.38
CA PHE A 315 -13.18 2.05 13.28
C PHE A 315 -11.72 1.79 12.88
N HIS A 316 -10.86 1.83 13.90
CA HIS A 316 -9.42 1.67 13.76
C HIS A 316 -8.88 0.58 14.65
N VAL A 317 -7.79 -0.06 14.18
CA VAL A 317 -6.98 -0.96 14.98
C VAL A 317 -5.58 -0.39 15.21
N TYR A 318 -5.15 -0.48 16.46
CA TYR A 318 -3.82 -0.09 16.93
C TYR A 318 -3.10 -1.29 17.51
N ILE A 319 -1.81 -1.40 17.22
CA ILE A 319 -0.90 -2.31 17.92
C ILE A 319 -0.36 -1.56 19.13
N ILE A 320 -0.42 -2.16 20.32
CA ILE A 320 0.09 -1.52 21.53
C ILE A 320 1.61 -1.49 21.49
N ASN A 321 2.21 -0.35 21.87
CA ASN A 321 3.65 -0.13 21.85
C ASN A 321 4.38 -0.99 22.91
N PRO A 322 5.17 -2.01 22.51
CA PRO A 322 5.85 -2.90 23.46
C PRO A 322 6.91 -2.23 24.33
N SER A 323 7.27 -0.96 24.03
CA SER A 323 8.26 -0.20 24.78
C SER A 323 7.68 0.53 26.00
N LYS A 324 6.35 0.51 26.19
CA LYS A 324 5.69 1.14 27.33
C LYS A 324 5.71 0.21 28.57
N PRO A 325 5.85 0.77 29.78
CA PRO A 325 6.00 -0.03 31.00
C PRO A 325 4.71 -0.79 31.35
N GLY A 326 4.84 -2.07 31.72
CA GLY A 326 3.73 -2.88 32.23
C GLY A 326 3.22 -3.99 31.29
N GLU A 327 3.80 -4.15 30.10
CA GLU A 327 3.20 -4.98 29.06
C GLU A 327 4.08 -6.16 28.62
N THR A 328 3.41 -7.29 28.34
CA THR A 328 3.97 -8.36 27.50
C THR A 328 3.11 -8.38 26.23
N VAL A 329 3.53 -7.63 25.21
CA VAL A 329 2.80 -7.51 23.93
C VAL A 329 3.18 -8.68 23.04
N ASN A 330 2.20 -9.46 22.59
CA ASN A 330 2.40 -10.41 21.49
C ASN A 330 2.36 -9.64 20.17
N LEU A 331 3.51 -9.06 19.81
CA LEU A 331 3.63 -8.20 18.64
C LEU A 331 3.30 -8.95 17.34
N THR A 332 3.79 -10.18 17.18
CA THR A 332 3.52 -10.99 15.99
C THR A 332 2.02 -11.23 15.81
N ALA A 333 1.31 -11.61 16.87
CA ALA A 333 -0.14 -11.84 16.77
C ALA A 333 -0.92 -10.54 16.52
N ALA A 334 -0.45 -9.41 17.04
CA ALA A 334 -1.06 -8.11 16.77
C ALA A 334 -0.84 -7.65 15.33
N GLU A 335 0.35 -7.86 14.76
CA GLU A 335 0.63 -7.62 13.34
C GLU A 335 -0.23 -8.53 12.44
N ASP A 336 -0.31 -9.83 12.75
CA ASP A 336 -1.17 -10.79 12.04
C ASP A 336 -2.66 -10.41 12.13
N LEU A 337 -3.11 -9.80 13.25
CA LEU A 337 -4.49 -9.30 13.38
C LEU A 337 -4.75 -8.12 12.45
N VAL A 338 -3.85 -7.14 12.40
CA VAL A 338 -3.99 -5.98 11.49
C VAL A 338 -4.00 -6.45 10.04
N ASP A 339 -3.09 -7.36 9.68
CA ASP A 339 -3.04 -7.95 8.33
C ASP A 339 -4.32 -8.72 8.00
N TYR A 340 -4.87 -9.47 8.96
CA TYR A 340 -6.14 -10.17 8.80
C TYR A 340 -7.31 -9.21 8.58
N LEU A 341 -7.46 -8.22 9.47
CA LEU A 341 -8.55 -7.25 9.47
C LEU A 341 -8.53 -6.35 8.23
N THR A 342 -7.37 -6.09 7.65
CA THR A 342 -7.26 -5.29 6.42
C THR A 342 -7.15 -6.13 5.14
N SER A 343 -7.15 -7.47 5.27
CA SER A 343 -7.04 -8.36 4.12
C SER A 343 -8.25 -8.28 3.18
N PRO A 344 -8.07 -8.44 1.86
CA PRO A 344 -9.18 -8.52 0.92
C PRO A 344 -10.20 -9.62 1.25
N ALA A 345 -9.76 -10.72 1.87
CA ALA A 345 -10.62 -11.82 2.27
C ALA A 345 -11.58 -11.42 3.39
N PHE A 346 -11.08 -10.84 4.47
CA PHE A 346 -11.91 -10.35 5.57
C PHE A 346 -12.81 -9.19 5.11
N GLN A 347 -12.26 -8.23 4.38
CA GLN A 347 -13.00 -7.09 3.84
C GLN A 347 -14.16 -7.54 2.91
N SER A 348 -13.98 -8.64 2.16
CA SER A 348 -15.07 -9.25 1.40
C SER A 348 -16.12 -9.93 2.28
N GLN A 349 -15.73 -10.57 3.38
CA GLN A 349 -16.67 -11.18 4.33
C GLN A 349 -17.50 -10.11 5.03
N LEU A 350 -16.87 -9.01 5.43
CA LEU A 350 -17.51 -7.88 6.11
C LEU A 350 -18.67 -7.30 5.29
N LYS A 351 -18.48 -7.10 3.98
CA LYS A 351 -19.54 -6.62 3.06
C LYS A 351 -20.80 -7.48 3.03
N SER A 352 -20.70 -8.75 3.42
CA SER A 352 -21.82 -9.69 3.44
C SER A 352 -22.44 -9.88 4.83
N TYR A 353 -21.79 -9.38 5.88
CA TYR A 353 -22.26 -9.52 7.25
C TYR A 353 -23.52 -8.68 7.45
N LEU A 354 -24.57 -9.29 7.99
CA LEU A 354 -25.89 -8.67 8.14
C LEU A 354 -26.47 -8.07 6.84
N ALA A 355 -26.07 -8.57 5.66
CA ALA A 355 -26.59 -8.08 4.38
C ALA A 355 -28.07 -8.44 4.10
N LYS A 356 -28.70 -9.21 4.98
CA LYS A 356 -30.12 -9.65 4.87
C LYS A 356 -30.99 -9.07 5.97
N THR A 357 -30.61 -7.94 6.56
CA THR A 357 -31.45 -7.24 7.53
C THR A 357 -32.74 -6.74 6.88
N SER A 358 -33.74 -6.43 7.69
CA SER A 358 -34.94 -5.71 7.25
C SER A 358 -34.68 -4.23 6.95
N ASP A 359 -33.43 -3.77 7.15
CA ASP A 359 -33.02 -2.40 6.89
C ASP A 359 -32.83 -2.15 5.37
N PRO A 360 -33.51 -1.16 4.78
CA PRO A 360 -33.39 -0.85 3.36
C PRO A 360 -32.02 -0.30 2.93
N ALA A 361 -31.16 0.15 3.87
CA ALA A 361 -29.80 0.60 3.60
C ALA A 361 -28.80 -0.56 3.40
N GLY A 362 -29.23 -1.81 3.63
CA GLY A 362 -28.41 -3.00 3.46
C GLY A 362 -27.45 -3.24 4.63
N ALA A 363 -26.30 -3.86 4.35
CA ALA A 363 -25.35 -4.25 5.39
C ALA A 363 -24.85 -3.02 6.20
N PRO A 364 -24.74 -3.12 7.55
CA PRO A 364 -24.34 -2.01 8.41
C PRO A 364 -22.87 -1.59 8.32
N PHE A 365 -22.01 -2.42 7.74
CA PHE A 365 -20.57 -2.17 7.67
C PHE A 365 -20.10 -1.90 6.24
N VAL A 366 -19.27 -0.88 6.09
CA VAL A 366 -18.56 -0.54 4.86
C VAL A 366 -17.10 -0.93 5.02
N ALA A 367 -16.63 -1.79 4.12
CA ALA A 367 -15.24 -2.22 4.06
C ALA A 367 -14.38 -1.15 3.36
N ASP A 368 -13.55 -0.44 4.14
CA ASP A 368 -12.77 0.72 3.69
C ASP A 368 -11.28 0.69 4.09
N ALA A 369 -10.78 -0.43 4.62
CA ALA A 369 -9.39 -0.57 5.05
C ALA A 369 -8.33 -0.28 3.96
N SER A 370 -8.70 -0.36 2.67
CA SER A 370 -7.81 -0.12 1.53
C SER A 370 -8.44 0.86 0.56
N PRO A 371 -7.64 1.70 -0.13
CA PRO A 371 -8.17 2.60 -1.12
C PRO A 371 -8.74 1.82 -2.32
N LEU A 372 -9.71 2.42 -3.00
CA LEU A 372 -10.20 1.90 -4.27
C LEU A 372 -9.23 2.32 -5.37
N VAL A 373 -8.61 1.34 -6.02
CA VAL A 373 -7.68 1.55 -7.14
C VAL A 373 -8.37 1.14 -8.43
N THR A 374 -8.42 2.03 -9.41
CA THR A 374 -8.83 1.71 -10.78
C THR A 374 -7.63 1.76 -11.70
N ALA A 375 -7.59 0.90 -12.73
CA ALA A 375 -6.53 0.94 -13.72
C ALA A 375 -7.05 0.64 -15.13
N HIS A 376 -6.56 1.40 -16.09
CA HIS A 376 -6.80 1.25 -17.51
C HIS A 376 -5.48 1.33 -18.27
N GLY A 377 -5.42 0.71 -19.45
CA GLY A 377 -4.26 0.83 -20.34
C GLY A 377 -3.15 -0.21 -20.15
N ILE A 378 -3.31 -1.19 -19.24
CA ILE A 378 -2.45 -2.39 -19.24
C ILE A 378 -2.82 -3.26 -20.46
N PRO A 379 -1.91 -3.49 -21.41
CA PRO A 379 -2.24 -4.17 -22.66
C PRO A 379 -2.28 -5.70 -22.48
N HIS A 380 -3.30 -6.39 -23.00
CA HIS A 380 -3.28 -7.87 -23.05
C HIS A 380 -2.19 -8.43 -23.97
N VAL A 381 -1.84 -7.71 -25.03
CA VAL A 381 -0.73 -8.02 -25.93
C VAL A 381 0.09 -6.76 -26.12
N TYR A 382 1.32 -6.76 -25.62
CA TYR A 382 2.26 -5.68 -25.85
C TYR A 382 3.16 -6.03 -27.02
N ARG A 383 3.18 -5.20 -28.06
CA ARG A 383 4.19 -5.28 -29.12
C ARG A 383 5.26 -4.24 -28.81
N GLY A 384 6.53 -4.67 -28.73
CA GLY A 384 7.68 -3.80 -28.46
C GLY A 384 7.61 -2.47 -29.22
N GLY A 385 7.93 -1.38 -28.52
CA GLY A 385 7.84 -0.02 -29.07
C GLY A 385 7.61 1.04 -27.99
N LYS A 386 6.62 1.91 -28.22
CA LYS A 386 6.29 2.99 -27.27
C LYS A 386 5.75 2.43 -25.93
N PRO A 387 6.03 3.09 -24.79
CA PRO A 387 5.39 2.74 -23.53
C PRO A 387 3.86 2.81 -23.62
N ALA A 388 3.18 1.89 -22.95
CA ALA A 388 1.77 2.02 -22.65
C ALA A 388 1.58 3.10 -21.58
N ALA A 389 0.46 3.82 -21.65
CA ALA A 389 0.03 4.70 -20.57
C ALA A 389 -0.96 3.92 -19.71
N VAL A 390 -0.58 3.67 -18.45
CA VAL A 390 -1.49 3.09 -17.45
C VAL A 390 -2.06 4.24 -16.64
N THR A 391 -3.36 4.42 -16.71
CA THR A 391 -4.07 5.54 -16.08
C THR A 391 -5.17 5.03 -15.17
N GLY A 392 -5.46 5.77 -14.12
CA GLY A 392 -6.53 5.40 -13.20
C GLY A 392 -6.69 6.40 -12.08
N THR A 393 -7.41 5.98 -11.05
CA THR A 393 -7.66 6.74 -9.83
C THR A 393 -7.34 5.90 -8.60
N VAL A 394 -6.91 6.59 -7.55
CA VAL A 394 -6.93 6.08 -6.18
C VAL A 394 -7.92 6.95 -5.43
N THR A 395 -8.97 6.36 -4.87
CA THR A 395 -9.95 7.07 -4.04
C THR A 395 -10.04 6.43 -2.67
N ASN A 396 -10.28 7.24 -1.64
CA ASN A 396 -10.61 6.67 -0.34
C ASN A 396 -11.99 5.97 -0.46
N ALA A 397 -12.09 4.76 0.08
CA ALA A 397 -13.36 4.03 0.17
C ALA A 397 -14.27 4.64 1.25
N GLU A 398 -13.65 5.30 2.21
CA GLU A 398 -14.28 5.95 3.36
C GLU A 398 -15.08 7.21 2.96
N PRO A 399 -16.35 7.31 3.36
CA PRO A 399 -17.20 8.45 3.00
C PRO A 399 -16.69 9.78 3.56
N GLY A 400 -16.69 10.82 2.71
CA GLY A 400 -16.36 12.19 3.13
C GLY A 400 -14.89 12.55 3.19
N TYR A 401 -14.00 11.59 2.97
CA TYR A 401 -12.59 11.78 3.19
C TYR A 401 -11.85 12.28 1.95
N PRO A 402 -10.73 13.01 2.13
CA PRO A 402 -9.97 13.54 1.01
C PRO A 402 -9.40 12.42 0.13
N THR A 403 -9.32 12.69 -1.17
CA THR A 403 -8.72 11.74 -2.11
C THR A 403 -7.20 11.63 -1.86
N PRO A 404 -6.60 10.42 -1.89
CA PRO A 404 -5.17 10.24 -1.69
C PRO A 404 -4.32 10.99 -2.73
N ALA A 405 -3.82 12.16 -2.35
CA ALA A 405 -2.97 13.01 -3.17
C ALA A 405 -1.48 12.67 -2.96
N ASN A 406 -0.68 12.72 -4.03
CA ASN A 406 0.75 12.39 -4.00
C ASN A 406 1.05 10.96 -3.46
N ALA A 407 0.07 10.07 -3.52
CA ALA A 407 0.21 8.66 -3.17
C ALA A 407 1.04 7.94 -4.24
N THR A 408 1.91 7.02 -3.81
CA THR A 408 2.68 6.18 -4.75
C THR A 408 1.78 5.09 -5.31
N VAL A 409 1.75 5.00 -6.64
CA VAL A 409 1.05 3.96 -7.38
C VAL A 409 2.07 3.17 -8.19
N ASN A 410 2.05 1.86 -8.08
CA ASN A 410 2.93 0.96 -8.80
C ASN A 410 2.17 0.20 -9.88
N VAL A 411 2.86 -0.14 -10.96
CA VAL A 411 2.50 -1.26 -11.82
C VAL A 411 3.43 -2.39 -11.44
N ASP A 412 2.88 -3.50 -10.96
CA ASP A 412 3.62 -4.64 -10.42
C ASP A 412 3.53 -5.84 -11.35
N GLU A 413 4.65 -6.53 -11.51
CA GLU A 413 4.69 -7.88 -12.10
C GLU A 413 4.50 -8.91 -10.98
N ILE A 414 3.51 -9.79 -11.16
CA ILE A 414 3.21 -10.85 -10.18
C ILE A 414 4.08 -12.07 -10.48
N ARG A 415 4.95 -12.44 -9.53
CA ARG A 415 5.82 -13.63 -9.62
C ARG A 415 5.61 -14.55 -8.42
N GLY A 416 4.69 -15.51 -8.57
CA GLY A 416 4.27 -16.34 -7.45
C GLY A 416 3.54 -15.49 -6.41
N ALA A 417 4.03 -15.47 -5.17
CA ALA A 417 3.52 -14.62 -4.10
C ALA A 417 4.19 -13.23 -4.03
N LEU A 418 5.18 -12.95 -4.89
CA LEU A 418 5.92 -11.68 -4.87
C LEU A 418 5.34 -10.70 -5.89
N LEU A 419 5.13 -9.47 -5.45
CA LEU A 419 4.86 -8.31 -6.30
C LEU A 419 6.17 -7.56 -6.55
N ILE A 420 6.51 -7.35 -7.82
CA ILE A 420 7.72 -6.64 -8.22
C ILE A 420 7.32 -5.35 -8.92
N PRO A 421 7.56 -4.17 -8.32
CA PRO A 421 7.31 -2.90 -8.99
C PRO A 421 8.16 -2.75 -10.25
N VAL A 422 7.51 -2.63 -11.40
CA VAL A 422 8.16 -2.48 -12.71
C VAL A 422 8.00 -1.08 -13.31
N ALA A 423 7.02 -0.32 -12.83
CA ALA A 423 6.88 1.11 -13.07
C ALA A 423 6.14 1.76 -11.90
N SER A 424 6.31 3.06 -11.69
CA SER A 424 5.61 3.78 -10.63
C SER A 424 5.26 5.20 -11.05
N GLY A 425 4.30 5.78 -10.35
CA GLY A 425 3.87 7.15 -10.49
C GLY A 425 3.25 7.68 -9.20
N LYS A 426 2.75 8.91 -9.29
CA LYS A 426 2.09 9.60 -8.19
C LYS A 426 0.69 10.01 -8.60
N THR A 427 -0.24 9.98 -7.65
CA THR A 427 -1.55 10.61 -7.83
C THR A 427 -1.42 12.13 -7.78
N ASN A 428 -2.25 12.83 -8.55
CA ASN A 428 -2.45 14.27 -8.42
C ASN A 428 -3.40 14.59 -7.25
N SER A 429 -3.78 15.85 -7.09
CA SER A 429 -4.69 16.31 -6.03
C SER A 429 -6.11 15.73 -6.11
N SER A 430 -6.51 15.17 -7.26
CA SER A 430 -7.80 14.50 -7.46
C SER A 430 -7.67 12.98 -7.51
N GLY A 431 -6.54 12.41 -7.05
CA GLY A 431 -6.32 10.96 -7.01
C GLY A 431 -6.01 10.30 -8.36
N HIS A 432 -5.98 11.07 -9.45
CA HIS A 432 -5.67 10.52 -10.77
C HIS A 432 -4.17 10.30 -10.94
N TYR A 433 -3.80 9.22 -11.61
CA TYR A 433 -2.41 8.94 -11.96
C TYR A 433 -2.26 8.55 -13.44
N SER A 434 -1.05 8.72 -13.97
CA SER A 434 -0.66 8.27 -15.31
C SER A 434 0.78 7.78 -15.29
N ILE A 435 0.97 6.49 -15.48
CA ILE A 435 2.28 5.81 -15.43
C ILE A 435 2.67 5.38 -16.85
N ARG A 436 3.90 5.72 -17.27
CA ARG A 436 4.49 5.15 -18.49
C ARG A 436 5.02 3.77 -18.17
N PHE A 437 4.48 2.76 -18.84
CA PHE A 437 4.71 1.36 -18.55
C PHE A 437 5.19 0.62 -19.80
N VAL A 438 6.31 -0.08 -19.69
CA VAL A 438 6.77 -1.06 -20.69
C VAL A 438 6.85 -2.40 -19.97
N PRO A 439 5.98 -3.37 -20.27
CA PRO A 439 6.03 -4.67 -19.61
C PRO A 439 7.36 -5.37 -19.92
N PRO A 440 8.18 -5.68 -18.90
CA PRO A 440 9.48 -6.32 -19.11
C PRO A 440 9.36 -7.76 -19.63
N SER A 441 8.27 -8.46 -19.29
CA SER A 441 8.08 -9.88 -19.58
C SER A 441 6.61 -10.21 -19.88
N SER A 442 6.36 -11.39 -20.45
CA SER A 442 4.99 -11.93 -20.45
C SER A 442 4.67 -12.43 -19.04
N GLY A 443 3.50 -12.10 -18.51
CA GLY A 443 3.15 -12.40 -17.13
C GLY A 443 1.80 -11.80 -16.73
N SER A 444 1.50 -11.86 -15.44
CA SER A 444 0.36 -11.14 -14.85
C SER A 444 0.87 -9.84 -14.24
N TYR A 445 0.12 -8.76 -14.46
CA TYR A 445 0.44 -7.43 -13.95
C TYR A 445 -0.77 -6.84 -13.25
N GLU A 446 -0.55 -6.10 -12.18
CA GLU A 446 -1.58 -5.33 -11.50
C GLU A 446 -1.09 -3.92 -11.22
N VAL A 447 -2.01 -3.04 -10.88
CA VAL A 447 -1.70 -1.76 -10.25
C VAL A 447 -1.99 -1.87 -8.77
N SER A 448 -1.04 -1.45 -7.94
CA SER A 448 -1.18 -1.38 -6.49
C SER A 448 -0.77 -0.02 -5.91
N THR A 449 -1.13 0.20 -4.65
CA THR A 449 -0.56 1.24 -3.80
C THR A 449 0.23 0.59 -2.67
N GLY A 450 1.21 1.32 -2.12
CA GLY A 450 1.69 1.01 -0.78
C GLY A 450 0.64 1.38 0.28
N GLN A 451 1.04 1.27 1.53
CA GLN A 451 0.31 1.86 2.65
C GLN A 451 0.27 3.39 2.49
N ILE A 452 -0.88 4.01 2.77
CA ILE A 452 -1.09 5.46 2.61
C ILE A 452 -1.48 6.05 3.97
N SER A 453 -0.75 7.07 4.42
CA SER A 453 -1.13 7.88 5.58
C SER A 453 -1.93 9.10 5.12
N MET A 454 -3.07 9.35 5.73
CA MET A 454 -3.97 10.46 5.41
C MET A 454 -4.20 11.31 6.67
N ILE A 455 -4.29 12.63 6.51
CA ILE A 455 -4.79 13.52 7.58
C ILE A 455 -6.24 13.83 7.23
N GLU A 456 -7.13 13.67 8.19
CA GLU A 456 -8.57 13.71 7.95
C GLU A 456 -9.22 14.85 8.69
N ASN A 457 -8.86 14.97 9.97
CA ASN A 457 -9.29 16.08 10.78
C ASN A 457 -8.05 16.84 11.27
N PRO A 458 -7.55 17.81 10.48
CA PRO A 458 -6.46 18.68 10.88
C PRO A 458 -6.88 19.68 11.97
N SER A 459 -8.18 19.81 12.27
CA SER A 459 -8.69 20.70 13.32
C SER A 459 -8.56 20.11 14.71
N LEU A 460 -8.42 18.78 14.83
CA LEU A 460 -8.05 18.15 16.08
C LEU A 460 -6.57 18.44 16.42
N ASN A 461 -6.26 18.52 17.70
CA ASN A 461 -4.90 18.71 18.19
C ASN A 461 -4.57 17.65 19.25
N PRO A 462 -3.76 16.63 18.91
CA PRO A 462 -3.04 16.42 17.66
C PRO A 462 -3.97 16.09 16.47
N ALA A 463 -3.51 16.30 15.23
CA ALA A 463 -4.32 16.01 14.05
C ALA A 463 -4.71 14.52 14.01
N TYR A 464 -5.92 14.24 13.54
CA TYR A 464 -6.41 12.88 13.33
C TYR A 464 -6.31 12.47 11.86
N GLY A 465 -6.14 11.18 11.65
CA GLY A 465 -5.91 10.61 10.34
C GLY A 465 -5.74 9.09 10.41
N ASP A 466 -5.71 8.48 9.23
CA ASP A 466 -5.65 7.03 9.08
C ASP A 466 -4.46 6.54 8.28
N ILE A 467 -4.25 5.24 8.47
CA ILE A 467 -3.41 4.39 7.67
C ILE A 467 -4.30 3.47 6.85
N LEU A 468 -4.35 3.72 5.53
CA LEU A 468 -4.97 2.81 4.57
C LEU A 468 -3.99 1.71 4.19
N SER A 469 -4.43 0.46 4.26
CA SER A 469 -3.69 -0.71 3.77
C SER A 469 -3.50 -0.66 2.25
N PRO A 470 -2.52 -1.42 1.72
CA PRO A 470 -2.28 -1.51 0.29
C PRO A 470 -3.55 -1.89 -0.49
N GLY A 471 -3.93 -1.06 -1.48
CA GLY A 471 -4.98 -1.38 -2.44
C GLY A 471 -4.41 -1.93 -3.74
N ALA A 472 -5.14 -2.81 -4.43
CA ALA A 472 -4.72 -3.35 -5.72
C ALA A 472 -5.90 -3.60 -6.67
N THR A 473 -5.59 -3.59 -7.96
CA THR A 473 -6.52 -3.96 -9.04
C THR A 473 -6.46 -5.46 -9.32
N ALA A 474 -7.47 -5.98 -10.03
CA ALA A 474 -7.42 -7.36 -10.50
C ALA A 474 -6.26 -7.58 -11.51
N PRO A 475 -5.51 -8.69 -11.42
CA PRO A 475 -4.41 -8.96 -12.33
C PRO A 475 -4.82 -9.06 -13.81
N VAL A 476 -4.05 -8.41 -14.67
CA VAL A 476 -4.16 -8.46 -16.13
C VAL A 476 -3.05 -9.33 -16.71
N LYS A 477 -3.40 -10.36 -17.47
CA LYS A 477 -2.43 -11.17 -18.22
C LYS A 477 -1.94 -10.41 -19.45
N VAL A 478 -0.63 -10.28 -19.58
CA VAL A 478 0.08 -9.58 -20.66
C VAL A 478 0.97 -10.55 -21.43
N SER A 479 0.79 -10.61 -22.75
CA SER A 479 1.70 -11.29 -23.66
C SER A 479 2.64 -10.30 -24.34
N VAL A 480 3.93 -10.36 -24.03
CA VAL A 480 4.96 -9.51 -24.64
C VAL A 480 5.46 -10.14 -25.93
N ARG A 481 5.27 -9.41 -27.03
CA ARG A 481 5.76 -9.73 -28.37
C ARG A 481 6.88 -8.77 -28.73
N ALA A 482 8.08 -9.31 -28.77
CA ALA A 482 9.28 -8.63 -29.19
C ALA A 482 9.23 -8.31 -30.67
N VAL A 483 9.80 -7.17 -31.01
CA VAL A 483 9.90 -6.67 -32.38
C VAL A 483 11.36 -6.38 -32.67
N SER A 484 11.77 -6.53 -33.92
CA SER A 484 13.05 -6.02 -34.40
C SER A 484 12.77 -4.85 -35.32
N PRO A 485 12.59 -3.63 -34.80
CA PRO A 485 12.24 -2.46 -35.61
C PRO A 485 13.38 -2.05 -36.56
N SER A 486 14.62 -2.43 -36.26
CA SER A 486 15.76 -2.29 -37.16
C SER A 486 16.44 -3.63 -37.35
N LEU A 487 16.52 -4.09 -38.59
CA LEU A 487 17.28 -5.27 -38.99
C LEU A 487 18.15 -4.90 -40.18
N HIS A 488 19.42 -5.27 -40.11
CA HIS A 488 20.40 -5.04 -41.16
C HIS A 488 21.22 -6.30 -41.40
N ALA A 489 21.61 -6.51 -42.65
CA ALA A 489 22.53 -7.58 -43.02
C ALA A 489 23.60 -7.04 -43.98
N THR A 490 24.86 -7.39 -43.73
CA THR A 490 25.98 -7.04 -44.62
C THR A 490 26.91 -8.24 -44.83
N SER A 491 27.58 -8.26 -45.98
CA SER A 491 28.54 -9.31 -46.32
C SER A 491 29.80 -9.23 -45.45
N GLN A 492 30.27 -10.38 -44.97
CA GLN A 492 31.48 -10.57 -44.16
C GLN A 492 32.43 -11.59 -44.77
N GLY A 493 32.65 -11.54 -46.09
CA GLY A 493 33.60 -12.43 -46.75
C GLY A 493 33.20 -13.92 -46.62
N GLY A 494 32.15 -14.33 -47.33
CA GLY A 494 31.60 -15.69 -47.26
C GLY A 494 30.70 -15.96 -46.04
N LYS A 495 30.29 -14.92 -45.32
CA LYS A 495 29.33 -14.92 -44.21
C LYS A 495 28.46 -13.67 -44.27
N ALA A 496 27.37 -13.62 -43.51
CA ALA A 496 26.60 -12.40 -43.29
C ALA A 496 26.75 -11.93 -41.83
N LEU A 497 27.02 -10.64 -41.63
CA LEU A 497 26.72 -10.02 -40.34
C LEU A 497 25.25 -9.65 -40.34
N VAL A 498 24.51 -10.11 -39.34
CA VAL A 498 23.14 -9.71 -39.12
C VAL A 498 23.09 -8.97 -37.81
N PHE A 499 22.64 -7.73 -37.81
CA PHE A 499 22.60 -6.87 -36.63
C PHE A 499 21.33 -6.04 -36.64
N GLY A 500 20.90 -5.62 -35.46
CA GLY A 500 19.62 -4.95 -35.31
C GLY A 500 19.24 -4.71 -33.86
N THR A 501 18.01 -4.25 -33.66
CA THR A 501 17.39 -4.06 -32.34
C THR A 501 16.54 -5.26 -31.95
N VAL A 502 16.40 -5.49 -30.65
CA VAL A 502 15.32 -6.27 -30.03
C VAL A 502 14.55 -5.32 -29.12
N GLU A 503 13.22 -5.29 -29.24
CA GLU A 503 12.34 -4.56 -28.34
C GLU A 503 11.41 -5.50 -27.57
N PRO A 504 11.09 -5.27 -26.28
CA PRO A 504 11.67 -4.22 -25.45
C PRO A 504 13.18 -4.46 -25.27
N GLY A 505 13.99 -3.42 -25.39
CA GLY A 505 15.46 -3.54 -25.44
C GLY A 505 16.14 -3.70 -24.09
N ALA A 506 15.36 -3.70 -23.01
CA ALA A 506 15.79 -3.98 -21.64
C ALA A 506 14.65 -4.66 -20.90
N GLY A 507 14.95 -5.37 -19.81
CA GLY A 507 13.93 -6.04 -18.99
C GLY A 507 13.56 -7.44 -19.49
N HIS A 508 13.96 -7.82 -20.70
CA HIS A 508 13.98 -9.22 -21.10
C HIS A 508 15.07 -9.98 -20.33
N GLY A 509 14.83 -11.25 -20.02
CA GLY A 509 15.90 -12.13 -19.49
C GLY A 509 17.05 -12.29 -20.50
N ALA A 510 18.16 -12.88 -20.06
CA ALA A 510 19.20 -13.31 -20.99
C ALA A 510 18.60 -14.25 -22.04
N GLY A 511 18.92 -14.00 -23.30
CA GLY A 511 18.23 -14.62 -24.43
C GLY A 511 19.15 -14.98 -25.59
N THR A 512 18.52 -15.41 -26.67
CA THR A 512 19.19 -15.82 -27.91
C THR A 512 18.49 -15.19 -29.10
N VAL A 513 19.28 -14.63 -30.02
CA VAL A 513 18.81 -14.20 -31.34
C VAL A 513 19.22 -15.24 -32.36
N ALA A 514 18.24 -15.93 -32.95
CA ALA A 514 18.43 -16.85 -34.05
C ALA A 514 18.31 -16.11 -35.38
N VAL A 515 19.31 -16.26 -36.24
CA VAL A 515 19.30 -15.78 -37.62
C VAL A 515 18.70 -16.87 -38.49
N LEU A 516 17.69 -16.51 -39.27
CA LEU A 516 17.09 -17.38 -40.27
C LEU A 516 17.38 -16.87 -41.67
N ALA A 517 17.57 -17.77 -42.62
CA ALA A 517 17.80 -17.40 -44.00
C ALA A 517 17.10 -18.34 -44.98
N ARG A 518 16.84 -17.80 -46.17
CA ARG A 518 16.48 -18.55 -47.39
C ARG A 518 17.10 -17.88 -48.60
N LYS A 519 17.25 -18.61 -49.71
CA LYS A 519 17.71 -18.00 -50.97
C LYS A 519 16.70 -16.94 -51.44
N LEU A 520 17.21 -15.81 -51.95
CA LEU A 520 16.37 -14.75 -52.49
C LEU A 520 15.51 -15.31 -53.65
N GLY A 521 14.20 -15.01 -53.64
CA GLY A 521 13.24 -15.53 -54.60
C GLY A 521 12.70 -16.94 -54.32
N SER A 522 13.19 -17.64 -53.28
CA SER A 522 12.66 -18.95 -52.89
C SER A 522 11.33 -18.83 -52.15
N LYS A 523 10.36 -19.70 -52.48
CA LYS A 523 9.10 -19.89 -51.73
C LYS A 523 9.25 -20.79 -50.49
N GLY A 524 10.43 -21.37 -50.27
CA GLY A 524 10.69 -22.24 -49.12
C GLY A 524 10.65 -21.49 -47.78
N SER A 525 10.51 -22.26 -46.69
CA SER A 525 10.54 -21.74 -45.33
C SER A 525 11.93 -21.23 -44.94
N PHE A 526 11.95 -20.23 -44.07
CA PHE A 526 13.17 -19.76 -43.42
C PHE A 526 13.76 -20.86 -42.53
N ARG A 527 15.07 -21.10 -42.63
CA ARG A 527 15.80 -22.04 -41.79
C ARG A 527 16.76 -21.29 -40.88
N THR A 528 16.88 -21.71 -39.63
CA THR A 528 17.90 -21.18 -38.71
C THR A 528 19.28 -21.52 -39.23
N VAL A 529 20.13 -20.51 -39.42
CA VAL A 529 21.51 -20.65 -39.94
C VAL A 529 22.58 -20.28 -38.91
N ALA A 530 22.22 -19.48 -37.90
CA ALA A 530 23.09 -19.15 -36.78
C ALA A 530 22.25 -18.69 -35.58
N ALA A 531 22.87 -18.65 -34.41
CA ALA A 531 22.30 -18.05 -33.21
C ALA A 531 23.40 -17.38 -32.39
N GLY A 532 23.06 -16.31 -31.67
CA GLY A 532 23.97 -15.63 -30.75
C GLY A 532 23.26 -15.17 -29.48
N PRO A 533 23.97 -15.10 -28.35
CA PRO A 533 23.39 -14.66 -27.08
C PRO A 533 23.13 -13.15 -27.10
N ILE A 534 22.13 -12.72 -26.34
CA ILE A 534 21.88 -11.32 -25.99
C ILE A 534 21.64 -11.23 -24.49
N GLY A 535 22.34 -10.32 -23.82
CA GLY A 535 22.26 -10.13 -22.37
C GLY A 535 20.94 -9.45 -21.96
N ALA A 536 20.53 -9.64 -20.71
CA ALA A 536 19.24 -9.14 -20.19
C ALA A 536 19.03 -7.60 -20.26
N ALA A 537 20.12 -6.85 -20.44
CA ALA A 537 20.11 -5.40 -20.52
C ALA A 537 20.59 -4.87 -21.89
N GLN A 538 20.62 -5.72 -22.92
CA GLN A 538 21.09 -5.35 -24.26
C GLN A 538 19.92 -5.17 -25.22
N GLY A 539 19.81 -4.00 -25.85
CA GLY A 539 18.77 -3.74 -26.85
C GLY A 539 19.19 -3.99 -28.30
N ASN A 540 20.50 -4.12 -28.56
CA ASN A 540 21.02 -4.41 -29.89
C ASN A 540 21.80 -5.72 -29.92
N PHE A 541 21.73 -6.42 -31.05
CA PHE A 541 22.46 -7.66 -31.29
C PHE A 541 23.32 -7.58 -32.55
N ALA A 542 24.31 -8.47 -32.64
CA ALA A 542 25.01 -8.78 -33.87
C ALA A 542 25.37 -10.28 -33.89
N VAL A 543 25.03 -10.98 -34.97
CA VAL A 543 25.28 -12.40 -35.16
C VAL A 543 25.92 -12.61 -36.53
N SER A 544 27.07 -13.29 -36.58
CA SER A 544 27.72 -13.68 -37.84
C SER A 544 27.17 -15.03 -38.28
N ALA A 545 26.47 -15.06 -39.42
CA ALA A 545 25.82 -16.24 -39.96
C ALA A 545 26.60 -16.84 -41.15
N PRO A 546 26.88 -18.16 -41.15
CA PRO A 546 27.51 -18.83 -42.28
C PRO A 546 26.52 -18.95 -43.44
N LEU A 547 26.70 -18.13 -44.47
CA LEU A 547 25.91 -18.17 -45.70
C LEU A 547 26.85 -18.35 -46.88
N ARG A 548 26.51 -19.27 -47.78
CA ARG A 548 27.30 -19.50 -49.00
C ARG A 548 27.15 -18.31 -49.96
N LYS A 549 28.09 -18.18 -50.91
CA LYS A 549 28.02 -17.21 -52.01
C LYS A 549 26.63 -17.24 -52.67
N GLY A 550 26.02 -16.06 -52.85
CA GLY A 550 24.69 -15.93 -53.44
C GLY A 550 23.86 -14.83 -52.78
N SER A 551 22.63 -14.65 -53.28
CA SER A 551 21.67 -13.70 -52.73
C SER A 551 20.72 -14.39 -51.76
N TRP A 552 20.58 -13.82 -50.57
CA TRP A 552 19.81 -14.37 -49.47
C TRP A 552 18.81 -13.36 -48.94
N GLN A 553 17.69 -13.87 -48.46
CA GLN A 553 16.77 -13.13 -47.60
C GLN A 553 16.95 -13.64 -46.17
N VAL A 554 17.08 -12.72 -45.22
CA VAL A 554 17.41 -12.99 -43.82
C VAL A 554 16.33 -12.42 -42.92
N ALA A 555 16.02 -13.15 -41.86
CA ALA A 555 15.11 -12.76 -40.78
C ALA A 555 15.74 -13.14 -39.43
N VAL A 556 15.16 -12.66 -38.33
CA VAL A 556 15.61 -13.01 -36.98
C VAL A 556 14.44 -13.49 -36.13
N ARG A 557 14.73 -14.33 -35.14
CA ARG A 557 13.81 -14.69 -34.05
C ARG A 557 14.52 -14.50 -32.72
N PHE A 558 13.81 -13.98 -31.75
CA PHE A 558 14.34 -13.76 -30.40
C PHE A 558 13.67 -14.71 -29.40
N PHE A 559 14.46 -15.26 -28.49
CA PHE A 559 14.02 -16.22 -27.48
C PHE A 559 14.61 -15.82 -26.12
N TYR A 560 13.84 -15.90 -25.05
CA TYR A 560 14.35 -15.85 -23.68
C TYR A 560 13.43 -16.68 -22.76
N ALA A 561 14.03 -17.32 -21.75
CA ALA A 561 13.32 -18.11 -20.72
C ALA A 561 12.25 -19.10 -21.25
N GLY A 562 12.47 -19.72 -22.42
CA GLY A 562 11.53 -20.70 -23.00
C GLY A 562 10.31 -20.09 -23.71
N HIS A 563 10.09 -18.78 -23.64
CA HIS A 563 9.03 -18.12 -24.38
C HIS A 563 9.49 -17.80 -25.81
N LEU A 564 8.82 -18.39 -26.79
CA LEU A 564 8.99 -18.04 -28.21
C LEU A 564 8.39 -16.66 -28.43
N VAL A 565 9.25 -15.67 -28.58
CA VAL A 565 8.80 -14.37 -28.98
C VAL A 565 8.91 -14.27 -30.49
N VAL A 566 7.78 -14.54 -31.15
CA VAL A 566 7.67 -14.38 -32.60
C VAL A 566 7.73 -12.87 -32.88
N SER A 567 8.93 -12.34 -33.08
CA SER A 567 9.05 -11.13 -33.87
C SER A 567 8.61 -11.51 -35.28
N GLU A 568 7.58 -10.85 -35.79
CA GLU A 568 7.37 -10.76 -37.23
C GLU A 568 8.55 -9.91 -37.75
N ALA A 569 9.71 -10.54 -37.90
CA ALA A 569 10.89 -9.85 -38.35
C ALA A 569 10.66 -9.38 -39.79
N HIS A 570 10.89 -8.08 -40.00
CA HIS A 570 11.12 -7.55 -41.33
C HIS A 570 12.27 -8.37 -41.95
N THR A 571 12.12 -8.78 -43.21
CA THR A 571 13.18 -9.50 -43.89
C THR A 571 14.12 -8.53 -44.58
N VAL A 572 15.42 -8.78 -44.51
CA VAL A 572 16.42 -8.01 -45.27
C VAL A 572 17.15 -8.88 -46.27
N ASN A 573 17.52 -8.29 -47.39
CA ASN A 573 18.29 -8.97 -48.43
C ASN A 573 19.78 -8.73 -48.23
N VAL A 574 20.60 -9.75 -48.47
CA VAL A 574 22.05 -9.64 -48.44
C VAL A 574 22.66 -10.49 -49.55
N SER A 575 23.65 -9.93 -50.24
CA SER A 575 24.43 -10.63 -51.26
C SER A 575 25.80 -11.01 -50.69
N ILE A 576 26.10 -12.29 -50.70
CA ILE A 576 27.32 -12.84 -50.12
C ILE A 576 28.34 -13.10 -51.23
N GLY A 577 29.50 -12.45 -51.11
CA GLY A 577 30.64 -12.63 -52.01
C GLY A 577 31.39 -13.94 -51.76
N ALA A 578 32.46 -14.16 -52.54
CA ALA A 578 33.36 -15.27 -52.29
C ALA A 578 34.03 -15.15 -50.91
N ALA A 579 34.42 -16.29 -50.34
CA ALA A 579 35.25 -16.29 -49.15
C ALA A 579 36.61 -15.65 -49.49
N PRO A 580 37.15 -14.76 -48.65
CA PRO A 580 38.43 -14.13 -48.89
C PRO A 580 39.56 -15.16 -48.78
N SER A 581 40.61 -14.97 -49.57
CA SER A 581 41.87 -15.72 -49.46
C SER A 581 42.71 -15.28 -48.26
N SER A 582 42.36 -14.15 -47.64
CA SER A 582 42.98 -13.64 -46.43
C SER A 582 42.16 -13.96 -45.17
N ALA A 583 42.82 -13.93 -44.02
CA ALA A 583 42.23 -14.14 -42.72
C ALA A 583 42.72 -13.10 -41.72
N VAL A 584 41.86 -12.78 -40.75
CA VAL A 584 42.21 -11.95 -39.60
C VAL A 584 41.69 -12.60 -38.32
N THR A 585 42.55 -12.66 -37.31
CA THR A 585 42.27 -13.26 -36.02
C THR A 585 42.29 -12.19 -34.94
N PHE A 586 41.15 -11.97 -34.30
CA PHE A 586 41.03 -11.11 -33.12
C PHE A 586 41.69 -11.81 -31.93
N ARG A 587 42.83 -11.28 -31.45
CA ARG A 587 43.63 -11.87 -30.37
C ARG A 587 43.11 -11.47 -28.99
N SER A 588 43.01 -10.17 -28.73
CA SER A 588 42.61 -9.66 -27.41
C SER A 588 41.96 -8.28 -27.51
N VAL A 589 41.09 -7.98 -26.55
CA VAL A 589 40.54 -6.63 -26.31
C VAL A 589 40.72 -6.31 -24.84
N ARG A 590 41.24 -5.11 -24.54
CA ARG A 590 41.40 -4.63 -23.17
C ARG A 590 40.81 -3.21 -23.07
N PRO A 591 39.96 -2.93 -22.06
CA PRO A 591 39.51 -1.57 -21.80
C PRO A 591 40.66 -0.72 -21.27
N LYS A 592 40.79 0.51 -21.78
CA LYS A 592 41.72 1.54 -21.29
C LYS A 592 41.03 2.90 -21.37
N HIS A 593 40.57 3.42 -20.24
CA HIS A 593 39.91 4.73 -20.06
C HIS A 593 39.25 5.34 -21.33
N ARG A 594 37.97 5.00 -21.58
CA ARG A 594 37.20 5.38 -22.79
C ARG A 594 37.75 4.87 -24.14
N GLN A 595 38.68 3.92 -24.13
CA GLN A 595 39.20 3.25 -25.31
C GLN A 595 39.13 1.72 -25.18
N LEU A 596 39.07 1.06 -26.33
CA LEU A 596 39.31 -0.37 -26.47
C LEU A 596 40.67 -0.56 -27.15
N VAL A 597 41.59 -1.24 -26.48
CA VAL A 597 42.88 -1.64 -27.06
C VAL A 597 42.71 -3.04 -27.63
N ILE A 598 42.79 -3.15 -28.95
CA ILE A 598 42.51 -4.38 -29.70
C ILE A 598 43.78 -4.87 -30.39
N SER A 599 44.13 -6.14 -30.16
CA SER A 599 45.22 -6.81 -30.87
C SER A 599 44.65 -7.82 -31.86
N ALA A 600 45.19 -7.84 -33.08
CA ALA A 600 44.79 -8.76 -34.13
C ALA A 600 45.99 -9.22 -34.98
N SER A 601 45.90 -10.43 -35.53
CA SER A 601 46.89 -10.96 -36.48
C SER A 601 46.26 -11.23 -37.84
N VAL A 602 47.01 -11.02 -38.91
CA VAL A 602 46.56 -11.17 -40.30
C VAL A 602 47.36 -12.24 -41.04
N ALA A 603 46.73 -12.91 -42.00
CA ALA A 603 47.35 -13.88 -42.90
C ALA A 603 46.74 -13.75 -44.31
N PRO A 604 47.52 -13.77 -45.41
CA PRO A 604 48.97 -13.59 -45.43
C PRO A 604 49.39 -12.23 -44.85
N SER A 605 50.70 -12.01 -44.69
CA SER A 605 51.24 -10.73 -44.21
C SER A 605 50.76 -9.56 -45.06
N ALA A 606 50.70 -8.37 -44.46
CA ALA A 606 50.14 -7.18 -45.07
C ALA A 606 50.82 -6.79 -46.39
N PRO A 607 50.09 -6.70 -47.51
CA PRO A 607 50.60 -6.02 -48.71
C PRO A 607 50.57 -4.51 -48.53
N ALA A 608 51.22 -3.78 -49.45
CA ALA A 608 51.22 -2.32 -49.45
C ALA A 608 49.78 -1.76 -49.47
N GLY A 609 49.50 -0.80 -48.59
CA GLY A 609 48.19 -0.14 -48.51
C GLY A 609 47.10 -0.95 -47.80
N ALA A 610 47.41 -2.11 -47.23
CA ALA A 610 46.44 -2.88 -46.47
C ALA A 610 46.06 -2.17 -45.15
N LYS A 611 44.80 -2.34 -44.74
CA LYS A 611 44.24 -1.70 -43.55
C LYS A 611 43.61 -2.71 -42.62
N LEU A 612 43.69 -2.42 -41.33
CA LEU A 612 42.93 -3.08 -40.30
C LEU A 612 41.88 -2.12 -39.76
N VAL A 613 40.61 -2.47 -39.87
CA VAL A 613 39.47 -1.63 -39.49
C VAL A 613 38.73 -2.29 -38.34
N VAL A 614 38.50 -1.58 -37.25
CA VAL A 614 37.69 -2.05 -36.13
C VAL A 614 36.26 -1.59 -36.35
N LEU A 615 35.35 -2.55 -36.36
CA LEU A 615 33.92 -2.33 -36.50
C LEU A 615 33.22 -2.70 -35.19
N GLY A 616 32.15 -2.00 -34.84
CA GLY A 616 31.38 -2.31 -33.64
C GLY A 616 29.92 -1.90 -33.68
N VAL A 617 29.11 -2.62 -32.91
CA VAL A 617 27.72 -2.30 -32.61
C VAL A 617 27.62 -2.05 -31.10
N ASP A 618 27.06 -0.91 -30.73
CA ASP A 618 26.73 -0.58 -29.35
C ASP A 618 25.53 -1.44 -28.90
N THR A 619 25.68 -2.20 -27.83
CA THR A 619 24.61 -3.11 -27.36
C THR A 619 23.59 -2.45 -26.44
N ALA A 620 23.81 -1.18 -26.06
CA ALA A 620 22.94 -0.49 -25.13
C ALA A 620 21.50 -0.33 -25.67
N PRO A 621 20.47 -0.46 -24.80
CA PRO A 621 19.09 -0.18 -25.17
C PRO A 621 18.93 1.26 -25.67
N GLY A 622 18.23 1.45 -26.79
CA GLY A 622 18.05 2.77 -27.42
C GLY A 622 19.27 3.31 -28.16
N ALA A 623 20.40 2.59 -28.19
CA ALA A 623 21.51 2.93 -29.08
C ALA A 623 21.17 2.65 -30.55
N PRO A 624 21.65 3.46 -31.51
CA PRO A 624 21.47 3.16 -32.93
C PRO A 624 22.08 1.79 -33.30
N ALA A 625 21.28 0.87 -33.85
CA ALA A 625 21.74 -0.44 -34.32
C ALA A 625 22.47 -0.35 -35.68
N ILE A 626 23.56 0.41 -35.70
CA ILE A 626 24.41 0.61 -36.87
C ILE A 626 25.78 -0.01 -36.64
N LEU A 627 26.35 -0.58 -37.70
CA LEU A 627 27.74 -1.04 -37.70
C LEU A 627 28.67 0.16 -37.88
N GLN A 628 29.38 0.55 -36.83
CA GLN A 628 30.23 1.74 -36.81
C GLN A 628 31.69 1.36 -37.06
N VAL A 629 32.41 2.19 -37.82
CA VAL A 629 33.88 2.16 -37.83
C VAL A 629 34.38 2.87 -36.57
N LEU A 630 34.94 2.10 -35.63
CA LEU A 630 35.47 2.62 -34.37
C LEU A 630 36.90 3.17 -34.53
N GLY A 631 37.62 2.67 -35.53
CA GLY A 631 38.97 3.13 -35.86
C GLY A 631 39.61 2.24 -36.92
N HIS A 632 40.73 2.69 -37.46
CA HIS A 632 41.51 1.90 -38.41
C HIS A 632 42.99 2.23 -38.31
N VAL A 633 43.82 1.34 -38.84
CA VAL A 633 45.27 1.53 -38.98
C VAL A 633 45.73 0.96 -40.32
N THR A 634 46.59 1.69 -41.03
CA THR A 634 47.27 1.16 -42.22
C THR A 634 48.42 0.29 -41.76
N LEU A 635 48.50 -0.92 -42.28
CA LEU A 635 49.54 -1.89 -41.93
C LEU A 635 50.80 -1.60 -42.76
N THR A 636 51.96 -1.81 -42.14
CA THR A 636 53.23 -1.79 -42.89
C THR A 636 53.36 -3.06 -43.70
N THR A 637 54.00 -2.98 -44.88
CA THR A 637 54.22 -4.15 -45.73
C THR A 637 54.97 -5.24 -44.96
N GLY A 638 54.48 -6.49 -45.02
CA GLY A 638 55.03 -7.63 -44.27
C GLY A 638 54.50 -7.78 -42.84
N GLN A 639 53.72 -6.83 -42.32
CA GLN A 639 53.17 -6.89 -40.96
C GLN A 639 52.16 -8.04 -40.81
N THR A 640 52.32 -8.83 -39.74
CA THR A 640 51.45 -9.99 -39.43
C THR A 640 50.62 -9.80 -38.17
N SER A 641 50.92 -8.79 -37.34
CA SER A 641 50.23 -8.49 -36.09
C SER A 641 50.22 -6.99 -35.82
N VAL A 642 49.12 -6.50 -35.25
CA VAL A 642 48.95 -5.08 -34.89
C VAL A 642 48.14 -4.94 -33.61
N THR A 643 48.41 -3.88 -32.86
CA THR A 643 47.58 -3.44 -31.74
C THR A 643 47.14 -2.00 -31.99
N LEU A 644 45.85 -1.74 -31.84
CA LEU A 644 45.21 -0.44 -32.09
C LEU A 644 44.33 -0.06 -30.90
N GLY A 645 44.47 1.18 -30.43
CA GLY A 645 43.50 1.78 -29.51
C GLY A 645 42.40 2.49 -30.27
N VAL A 646 41.13 2.15 -30.02
CA VAL A 646 39.98 2.85 -30.58
C VAL A 646 39.18 3.56 -29.50
N LYS A 647 38.87 4.85 -29.73
CA LYS A 647 38.00 5.62 -28.84
C LYS A 647 36.55 5.25 -29.12
N VAL A 648 35.79 4.98 -28.07
CA VAL A 648 34.35 4.75 -28.16
C VAL A 648 33.60 5.90 -27.49
N LYS A 649 32.44 6.26 -28.05
CA LYS A 649 31.70 7.44 -27.58
C LYS A 649 31.01 7.22 -26.23
N ARG A 650 30.58 5.99 -25.94
CA ARG A 650 29.77 5.65 -24.75
C ARG A 650 30.41 4.56 -23.90
N LYS A 651 30.13 4.57 -22.60
CA LYS A 651 30.63 3.61 -21.60
C LYS A 651 29.75 2.36 -21.53
N ASP A 652 29.48 1.79 -22.69
CA ASP A 652 28.57 0.67 -22.85
C ASP A 652 29.33 -0.61 -23.20
N GLN A 653 28.58 -1.71 -23.29
CA GLN A 653 29.09 -2.95 -23.87
C GLN A 653 28.96 -2.89 -25.39
N TRP A 654 30.02 -3.29 -26.09
CA TRP A 654 30.08 -3.29 -27.56
C TRP A 654 30.31 -4.71 -28.08
N LEU A 655 29.68 -5.04 -29.20
CA LEU A 655 30.06 -6.20 -30.01
C LEU A 655 31.02 -5.70 -31.08
N VAL A 656 32.29 -6.08 -30.97
CA VAL A 656 33.37 -5.62 -31.85
C VAL A 656 33.93 -6.73 -32.71
N GLN A 657 34.39 -6.38 -33.90
CA GLN A 657 35.13 -7.24 -34.80
C GLN A 657 36.19 -6.45 -35.54
N VAL A 658 37.13 -7.18 -36.14
CA VAL A 658 38.22 -6.61 -36.93
C VAL A 658 38.06 -7.05 -38.37
N ALA A 659 38.13 -6.10 -39.30
CA ALA A 659 38.18 -6.33 -40.73
C ALA A 659 39.59 -6.08 -41.25
N TYR A 660 40.10 -7.00 -42.07
CA TYR A 660 41.36 -6.87 -42.79
C TYR A 660 41.04 -6.60 -44.26
N VAL A 661 41.39 -5.38 -44.69
CA VAL A 661 41.05 -4.82 -45.99
C VAL A 661 42.33 -4.72 -46.80
N GLN A 662 42.35 -5.37 -47.96
CA GLN A 662 43.47 -5.30 -48.90
C GLN A 662 43.01 -4.66 -50.21
N PRO A 663 43.85 -3.84 -50.86
CA PRO A 663 43.53 -3.29 -52.18
C PRO A 663 43.19 -4.40 -53.19
N GLY A 664 42.07 -4.27 -53.88
CA GLY A 664 41.64 -5.20 -54.94
C GLY A 664 41.17 -6.59 -54.47
N GLN A 665 41.08 -6.85 -53.17
CA GLN A 665 40.66 -8.15 -52.62
C GLN A 665 39.42 -8.02 -51.73
N SER A 666 38.69 -9.12 -51.56
CA SER A 666 37.60 -9.19 -50.58
C SER A 666 38.16 -9.08 -49.16
N SER A 667 37.52 -8.27 -48.33
CA SER A 667 37.93 -8.11 -46.93
C SER A 667 37.66 -9.39 -46.12
N SER A 668 38.55 -9.71 -45.18
CA SER A 668 38.34 -10.78 -44.21
C SER A 668 37.97 -10.22 -42.85
N PHE A 669 37.21 -11.00 -42.07
CA PHE A 669 36.63 -10.54 -40.81
C PHE A 669 36.89 -11.54 -39.70
N SER A 670 37.19 -11.02 -38.51
CA SER A 670 37.36 -11.84 -37.32
C SER A 670 36.02 -12.31 -36.77
N ARG A 671 36.05 -13.19 -35.76
CA ARG A 671 34.88 -13.43 -34.90
C ARG A 671 34.50 -12.15 -34.14
N LEU A 672 33.20 -11.99 -33.87
CA LEU A 672 32.68 -10.98 -32.95
C LEU A 672 33.14 -11.29 -31.53
N ARG A 673 33.45 -10.24 -30.77
CA ARG A 673 33.73 -10.33 -29.33
C ARG A 673 33.01 -9.22 -28.60
N ALA A 674 32.47 -9.55 -27.43
CA ALA A 674 31.96 -8.55 -26.51
C ALA A 674 33.13 -7.81 -25.84
N ALA A 675 33.03 -6.48 -25.73
CA ALA A 675 33.99 -5.63 -25.06
C ALA A 675 33.26 -4.57 -24.23
N ALA A 676 33.49 -4.58 -22.92
CA ALA A 676 32.97 -3.55 -22.02
C ALA A 676 33.99 -2.42 -21.88
N VAL A 677 33.49 -1.18 -21.80
CA VAL A 677 34.32 0.02 -21.66
C VAL A 677 34.13 0.57 -20.26
N ARG A 678 35.24 0.79 -19.54
CA ARG A 678 35.24 1.38 -18.18
C ARG A 678 35.47 2.90 -18.23
#